data_AF-A0A1A9WKF9-F1
#
_entry.id   AF-A0A1A9WKF9-F1
#
_cell.length_a   1.000
_cell.length_b   1.000
_cell.length_c   1.000
_cell.angle_alpha   90.00
_cell.angle_beta   90.00
_cell.angle_gamma   90.00
#
_symmetry.space_group_name_H-M   'P 1'
#
loop_
_entity.id
_entity.type
_entity.pdbx_description
1 polymer ?
#
loop_
_entity_poly.entity_id
_entity_poly.type
_entity_poly.pdbx_seq_one_letter_code
_entity_poly.pdbx_strand_id
1 'polypeptide(L)'
;MCVFQLFTREDKFEAPEEKYEEVLEPPEETFFFGRDPDTIVPRFSRKMVRLLLRYRSRQLYEVQRLHNWEKMEKCKPDPNKNHPDDDRKIEEAQRTLGDYKLKTGAKYEPQSFETLAYKYYEVLTLREQLHATICNFNNRVFELRKIKKSINDFIEEKRWRLETIHSIIPEADRKHLMEIKPINMDEEYPELNLIEKYFPGCGIEINDILYLEKNVNDLLPKPLITKTENFRTKEDILLEMDQKFVYKIEEITRLPNHQDLIEEFNQLPNRSDPAYFSSNEGDPTPWLIEKRYRWLMNLLNEQDDILSVVNQSVQRFDNLLSELSEDRLQVKYEADFITSFLTAMNQELYIMRDSEQIENQLLNNAEYALMTRNQAQTSINALTRQIDELRKSCDRINDQIAVIQTKFMTNVKGHKFLDFLRRIFRKRWRPPKPPKNEDESSESSSEDESSSEGEEDTKSIDSTDMTAIRLDETHCPAGLERPMYELAFKLRADRHELEKNLSDALKQIDSKREEVKEAQKNVKYHTDIYNQEKETLLTFRRKRQQELNKIFVSILLQMHQIQHFREGEDFRDLSKAVLFDSKRLMDLKGRVGKLKSEEIETKRLHRINVVHLRRMNTDISFMRLEITRLESMIKEEMMKKFGLILNLDELEEEVLRKYVFELETTAEEEIRLIEQEMKKRRVIFIFFIFKLTQFRLIDRYICLITEI
;
A
#
# COMPACT_ATOMS: atom_id res chain seq x y z
N MET A 1 -30.48 8.25 24.76
CA MET A 1 -29.09 8.60 24.42
C MET A 1 -28.33 7.32 24.12
N CYS A 2 -27.95 7.08 22.86
CA CYS A 2 -26.88 6.14 22.48
C CYS A 2 -26.26 6.71 21.21
N VAL A 3 -24.93 6.71 21.16
CA VAL A 3 -24.15 7.53 20.22
C VAL A 3 -23.89 6.73 18.93
N PHE A 4 -24.34 7.26 17.79
CA PHE A 4 -23.84 6.81 16.49
C PHE A 4 -22.51 7.53 16.21
N GLN A 5 -21.39 6.84 16.47
CA GLN A 5 -20.11 7.23 15.89
C GLN A 5 -20.13 6.91 14.40
N LEU A 6 -20.34 7.94 13.57
CA LEU A 6 -20.12 7.86 12.14
C LEU A 6 -18.62 7.93 11.85
N PHE A 7 -18.15 7.03 10.99
CA PHE A 7 -16.77 7.00 10.51
C PHE A 7 -16.43 8.29 9.75
N THR A 8 -15.53 9.10 10.29
CA THR A 8 -14.85 10.16 9.56
C THR A 8 -13.76 9.54 8.68
N ARG A 9 -14.07 9.31 7.40
CA ARG A 9 -13.04 9.18 6.36
C ARG A 9 -12.73 10.57 5.81
N GLU A 10 -11.56 11.08 6.16
CA GLU A 10 -10.98 12.28 5.55
C GLU A 10 -10.39 11.93 4.18
N ASP A 11 -11.25 11.77 3.17
CA ASP A 11 -10.81 11.74 1.78
C ASP A 11 -10.96 13.13 1.17
N LYS A 12 -9.85 13.63 0.61
CA LYS A 12 -9.69 15.03 0.20
C LYS A 12 -10.64 15.37 -0.95
N PHE A 13 -11.55 16.30 -0.68
CA PHE A 13 -12.23 17.04 -1.73
C PHE A 13 -11.18 17.93 -2.41
N GLU A 14 -10.75 17.57 -3.63
CA GLU A 14 -10.08 18.53 -4.50
C GLU A 14 -11.12 19.62 -4.82
N ALA A 15 -10.97 20.77 -4.17
CA ALA A 15 -11.83 21.91 -4.44
C ALA A 15 -11.70 22.25 -5.94
N PRO A 16 -12.81 22.32 -6.70
CA PRO A 16 -12.75 22.82 -8.06
C PRO A 16 -12.14 24.22 -8.01
N GLU A 17 -11.20 24.51 -8.91
CA GLU A 17 -10.43 25.76 -8.91
C GLU A 17 -11.36 26.95 -8.68
N GLU A 18 -11.10 27.70 -7.59
CA GLU A 18 -11.81 28.94 -7.27
C GLU A 18 -11.46 30.00 -8.33
N LYS A 19 -12.11 29.87 -9.49
CA LYS A 19 -12.34 31.00 -10.38
C LYS A 19 -13.04 32.05 -9.54
N TYR A 20 -12.35 33.16 -9.29
CA TYR A 20 -12.86 34.30 -8.53
C TYR A 20 -14.33 34.53 -8.84
N GLU A 21 -15.23 34.14 -7.93
CA GLU A 21 -16.66 34.30 -8.13
C GLU A 21 -16.94 35.80 -8.20
N GLU A 22 -17.43 36.27 -9.36
CA GLU A 22 -17.85 37.66 -9.53
C GLU A 22 -18.89 37.99 -8.45
N VAL A 23 -18.49 38.86 -7.52
CA VAL A 23 -19.40 39.42 -6.53
C VAL A 23 -20.35 40.31 -7.30
N LEU A 24 -21.61 39.89 -7.42
CA LEU A 24 -22.67 40.74 -7.95
C LEU A 24 -22.65 42.07 -7.19
N GLU A 25 -22.36 43.16 -7.89
CA GLU A 25 -22.39 44.50 -7.32
C GLU A 25 -23.85 44.98 -7.19
N PRO A 26 -24.20 45.79 -6.17
CA PRO A 26 -25.52 46.38 -6.08
C PRO A 26 -25.78 47.31 -7.29
N PRO A 27 -27.03 47.41 -7.76
CA PRO A 27 -27.37 48.24 -8.91
C PRO A 27 -26.98 49.71 -8.67
N GLU A 28 -26.53 50.38 -9.72
CA GLU A 28 -26.08 51.78 -9.65
C GLU A 28 -27.17 52.69 -9.06
N GLU A 29 -26.76 53.61 -8.17
CA GLU A 29 -27.68 54.49 -7.45
C GLU A 29 -28.19 55.65 -8.34
N THR A 30 -29.08 55.31 -9.29
CA THR A 30 -29.60 56.22 -10.32
C THR A 30 -30.26 57.51 -9.79
N PHE A 31 -30.60 57.55 -8.50
CA PHE A 31 -31.16 58.72 -7.83
C PHE A 31 -30.16 59.84 -7.51
N PHE A 32 -28.85 59.64 -7.74
CA PHE A 32 -27.83 60.71 -7.70
C PHE A 32 -27.61 61.42 -9.05
N PHE A 33 -28.40 61.11 -10.10
CA PHE A 33 -28.31 61.75 -11.42
C PHE A 33 -26.89 61.78 -12.04
N GLY A 34 -26.10 60.73 -11.79
CA GLY A 34 -24.73 60.60 -12.32
C GLY A 34 -23.67 61.48 -11.63
N ARG A 35 -23.92 61.98 -10.41
CA ARG A 35 -22.97 62.75 -9.60
C ARG A 35 -22.40 61.92 -8.44
N ASP A 36 -21.16 62.21 -8.05
CA ASP A 36 -20.45 61.48 -6.98
C ASP A 36 -21.21 61.54 -5.64
N PRO A 37 -21.61 60.39 -5.06
CA PRO A 37 -22.38 60.34 -3.81
C PRO A 37 -21.67 61.06 -2.65
N ASP A 38 -20.34 60.99 -2.58
CA ASP A 38 -19.53 61.59 -1.52
C ASP A 38 -19.60 63.13 -1.48
N THR A 39 -19.97 63.78 -2.58
CA THR A 39 -20.16 65.25 -2.62
C THR A 39 -21.53 65.67 -2.09
N ILE A 40 -22.53 64.80 -2.26
CA ILE A 40 -23.96 65.12 -2.02
C ILE A 40 -24.41 64.61 -0.64
N VAL A 41 -24.03 63.40 -0.25
CA VAL A 41 -24.43 62.77 1.02
C VAL A 41 -24.07 63.58 2.27
N PRO A 42 -22.95 64.33 2.36
CA PRO A 42 -22.66 65.19 3.52
C PRO A 42 -23.67 66.34 3.72
N ARG A 43 -24.42 66.74 2.67
CA ARG A 43 -25.47 67.75 2.75
C ARG A 43 -26.83 67.19 3.19
N PHE A 44 -26.96 65.87 3.28
CA PHE A 44 -28.23 65.21 3.62
C PHE A 44 -28.62 65.45 5.08
N SER A 45 -29.91 65.68 5.30
CA SER A 45 -30.45 65.74 6.66
C SER A 45 -30.32 64.39 7.39
N ARG A 46 -30.27 64.41 8.74
CA ARG A 46 -30.21 63.19 9.59
C ARG A 46 -31.42 62.24 9.44
N LYS A 47 -32.46 62.64 8.68
CA LYS A 47 -33.55 61.76 8.25
C LYS A 47 -33.21 61.08 6.92
N MET A 48 -32.74 61.84 5.92
CA MET A 48 -32.31 61.35 4.62
C MET A 48 -31.15 60.36 4.71
N VAL A 49 -30.12 60.64 5.52
CA VAL A 49 -28.99 59.70 5.75
C VAL A 49 -29.49 58.36 6.31
N ARG A 50 -30.50 58.37 7.18
CA ARG A 50 -31.10 57.13 7.71
C ARG A 50 -31.95 56.38 6.69
N LEU A 51 -32.61 57.08 5.77
CA LEU A 51 -33.34 56.48 4.66
C LEU A 51 -32.36 55.83 3.66
N LEU A 52 -31.31 56.56 3.25
CA LEU A 52 -30.24 56.06 2.37
C LEU A 52 -29.55 54.82 2.95
N LEU A 53 -29.19 54.85 4.25
CA LEU A 53 -28.58 53.68 4.92
C LEU A 53 -29.53 52.48 4.95
N ARG A 54 -30.84 52.70 5.15
CA ARG A 54 -31.84 51.62 5.12
C ARG A 54 -31.94 51.01 3.72
N TYR A 55 -32.06 51.85 2.70
CA TYR A 55 -32.07 51.46 1.28
C TYR A 55 -30.83 50.63 0.92
N ARG A 56 -29.62 51.17 1.13
CA ARG A 56 -28.35 50.47 0.87
C ARG A 56 -28.24 49.14 1.62
N SER A 57 -28.68 49.08 2.88
CA SER A 57 -28.66 47.83 3.67
C SER A 57 -29.61 46.75 3.14
N ARG A 58 -30.74 47.14 2.54
CA ARG A 58 -31.70 46.21 1.91
C ARG A 58 -31.18 45.71 0.57
N GLN A 59 -30.67 46.61 -0.28
CA GLN A 59 -30.04 46.27 -1.55
C GLN A 59 -28.89 45.25 -1.37
N LEU A 60 -28.00 45.47 -0.40
CA LEU A 60 -26.93 44.51 -0.07
C LEU A 60 -27.46 43.14 0.38
N TYR A 61 -28.55 43.11 1.14
CA TYR A 61 -29.19 41.86 1.57
C TYR A 61 -29.83 41.11 0.38
N GLU A 62 -30.46 41.82 -0.54
CA GLU A 62 -31.08 41.25 -1.74
C GLU A 62 -30.05 40.69 -2.71
N VAL A 63 -28.96 41.42 -2.96
CA VAL A 63 -27.80 40.96 -3.75
C VAL A 63 -27.19 39.69 -3.14
N GLN A 64 -26.95 39.67 -1.82
CA GLN A 64 -26.46 38.47 -1.13
C GLN A 64 -27.44 37.30 -1.24
N ARG A 65 -28.74 37.57 -1.16
CA ARG A 65 -29.79 36.54 -1.30
C ARG A 65 -29.87 35.99 -2.73
N LEU A 66 -29.72 36.85 -3.74
CA LEU A 66 -29.69 36.47 -5.15
C LEU A 66 -28.46 35.63 -5.47
N HIS A 67 -27.27 36.06 -5.04
CA HIS A 67 -26.03 35.29 -5.20
C HIS A 67 -26.12 33.92 -4.53
N ASN A 68 -26.65 33.84 -3.30
CA ASN A 68 -26.90 32.57 -2.62
C ASN A 68 -27.93 31.71 -3.37
N TRP A 69 -28.96 32.31 -3.98
CA TRP A 69 -29.94 31.60 -4.79
C TRP A 69 -29.32 31.01 -6.07
N GLU A 70 -28.54 31.81 -6.81
CA GLU A 70 -27.80 31.33 -7.99
C GLU A 70 -26.83 30.21 -7.64
N LYS A 71 -26.12 30.30 -6.52
CA LYS A 71 -25.21 29.24 -6.05
C LYS A 71 -25.98 27.94 -5.81
N MET A 72 -27.16 28.03 -5.21
CA MET A 72 -28.05 26.87 -5.00
C MET A 72 -28.67 26.34 -6.30
N GLU A 73 -28.97 27.20 -7.29
CA GLU A 73 -29.45 26.76 -8.60
C GLU A 73 -28.36 26.11 -9.45
N LYS A 74 -27.12 26.63 -9.43
CA LYS A 74 -25.94 26.02 -10.06
C LYS A 74 -25.63 24.63 -9.48
N CYS A 75 -25.94 24.40 -8.19
CA CYS A 75 -25.81 23.10 -7.52
C CYS A 75 -27.06 22.20 -7.61
N LYS A 76 -28.10 22.57 -8.37
CA LYS A 76 -29.34 21.79 -8.46
C LYS A 76 -29.12 20.49 -9.25
N PRO A 77 -29.38 19.31 -8.67
CA PRO A 77 -29.20 18.04 -9.38
C PRO A 77 -30.17 17.89 -10.55
N ASP A 78 -29.68 17.42 -11.69
CA ASP A 78 -30.50 17.06 -12.85
C ASP A 78 -31.36 15.82 -12.53
N PRO A 79 -32.70 15.88 -12.61
CA PRO A 79 -33.56 14.75 -12.25
C PRO A 79 -33.47 13.55 -13.21
N ASN A 80 -32.89 13.76 -14.40
CA ASN A 80 -32.75 12.73 -15.45
C ASN A 80 -31.33 12.17 -15.56
N LYS A 81 -30.38 12.61 -14.70
CA LYS A 81 -28.99 12.19 -14.74
C LYS A 81 -28.55 11.77 -13.34
N ASN A 82 -27.88 10.63 -13.22
CA ASN A 82 -27.29 10.21 -11.95
C ASN A 82 -26.17 11.17 -11.54
N HIS A 83 -25.81 11.14 -10.25
CA HIS A 83 -24.61 11.84 -9.80
C HIS A 83 -23.37 11.18 -10.44
N PRO A 84 -22.38 11.95 -10.94
CA PRO A 84 -21.20 11.38 -11.62
C PRO A 84 -20.42 10.39 -10.75
N ASP A 85 -20.43 10.55 -9.42
CA ASP A 85 -19.84 9.56 -8.51
C ASP A 85 -20.59 8.24 -8.46
N ASP A 86 -21.90 8.25 -8.62
CA ASP A 86 -22.71 7.03 -8.58
C ASP A 86 -22.60 6.31 -9.92
N ASP A 87 -22.56 7.02 -11.05
CA ASP A 87 -22.19 6.44 -12.35
C ASP A 87 -20.76 5.85 -12.30
N ARG A 88 -19.78 6.56 -11.74
CA ARG A 88 -18.41 6.05 -11.56
C ARG A 88 -18.36 4.78 -10.71
N LYS A 89 -19.11 4.71 -9.60
CA LYS A 89 -19.24 3.51 -8.76
C LYS A 89 -19.98 2.38 -9.49
N ILE A 90 -21.00 2.68 -10.29
CA ILE A 90 -21.74 1.70 -11.09
C ILE A 90 -20.81 1.12 -12.16
N GLU A 91 -20.03 1.94 -12.87
CA GLU A 91 -19.04 1.45 -13.82
C GLU A 91 -17.93 0.64 -13.14
N GLU A 92 -17.44 1.07 -11.98
CA GLU A 92 -16.43 0.32 -11.21
C GLU A 92 -16.98 -1.03 -10.75
N ALA A 93 -18.22 -1.06 -10.24
CA ALA A 93 -18.91 -2.29 -9.88
C ALA A 93 -19.13 -3.20 -11.10
N GLN A 94 -19.59 -2.66 -12.24
CA GLN A 94 -19.72 -3.42 -13.49
C GLN A 94 -18.38 -3.99 -13.98
N ARG A 95 -17.29 -3.23 -13.85
CA ARG A 95 -15.92 -3.66 -14.20
C ARG A 95 -15.30 -4.67 -13.22
N THR A 96 -15.87 -4.85 -12.03
CA THR A 96 -15.34 -5.74 -10.97
C THR A 96 -16.27 -6.88 -10.58
N LEU A 97 -17.52 -6.89 -11.07
CA LEU A 97 -18.52 -7.92 -10.77
C LEU A 97 -18.09 -9.28 -11.35
N GLY A 98 -17.57 -10.15 -10.48
CA GLY A 98 -17.12 -11.49 -10.87
C GLY A 98 -15.74 -11.53 -11.53
N ASP A 99 -15.00 -10.42 -11.58
CA ASP A 99 -13.64 -10.39 -12.14
C ASP A 99 -12.64 -11.08 -11.22
N TYR A 100 -12.35 -12.35 -11.51
CA TYR A 100 -11.23 -13.06 -10.91
C TYR A 100 -9.95 -12.72 -11.67
N LYS A 101 -9.15 -11.80 -11.11
CA LYS A 101 -7.85 -11.40 -11.68
C LYS A 101 -6.90 -12.60 -11.84
N LEU A 102 -6.89 -13.19 -13.02
CA LEU A 102 -5.90 -14.17 -13.44
C LEU A 102 -4.50 -13.55 -13.40
N LYS A 103 -3.46 -14.38 -13.22
CA LYS A 103 -2.03 -13.98 -13.26
C LYS A 103 -1.56 -13.44 -14.64
N THR A 104 -2.49 -13.23 -15.57
CA THR A 104 -2.30 -12.69 -16.92
C THR A 104 -3.01 -11.35 -17.15
N GLY A 105 -3.87 -10.90 -16.22
CA GLY A 105 -4.68 -9.69 -16.40
C GLY A 105 -3.86 -8.39 -16.33
N ALA A 106 -4.23 -7.38 -17.13
CA ALA A 106 -3.50 -6.10 -17.18
C ALA A 106 -3.44 -5.35 -15.83
N LYS A 107 -4.46 -5.55 -14.97
CA LYS A 107 -4.55 -5.01 -13.59
C LYS A 107 -3.99 -5.94 -12.50
N TYR A 108 -3.21 -6.97 -12.88
CA TYR A 108 -2.45 -7.80 -11.97
C TYR A 108 -1.04 -7.20 -11.79
N GLU A 109 -0.65 -7.01 -10.54
CA GLU A 109 0.71 -6.64 -10.15
C GLU A 109 1.40 -7.90 -9.62
N PRO A 110 2.43 -8.43 -10.31
CA PRO A 110 3.16 -9.60 -9.84
C PRO A 110 3.84 -9.32 -8.51
N GLN A 111 3.74 -10.27 -7.60
CA GLN A 111 4.23 -10.15 -6.23
C GLN A 111 5.77 -10.15 -6.19
N SER A 112 6.35 -9.33 -5.31
CA SER A 112 7.80 -9.02 -5.30
C SER A 112 8.60 -9.76 -4.21
N PHE A 113 8.04 -10.79 -3.58
CA PHE A 113 8.62 -11.45 -2.40
C PHE A 113 9.37 -12.76 -2.72
N GLU A 114 9.14 -13.34 -3.90
CA GLU A 114 9.84 -14.53 -4.38
C GLU A 114 11.24 -14.14 -4.88
N THR A 115 12.23 -14.15 -3.98
CA THR A 115 13.65 -13.93 -4.33
C THR A 115 14.29 -15.21 -4.86
N LEU A 116 15.31 -15.07 -5.72
CA LEU A 116 16.04 -16.22 -6.28
C LEU A 116 16.62 -17.13 -5.19
N ALA A 117 17.14 -16.54 -4.11
CA ALA A 117 17.70 -17.27 -2.96
C ALA A 117 16.65 -18.16 -2.26
N TYR A 118 15.41 -17.67 -2.09
CA TYR A 118 14.31 -18.46 -1.53
C TYR A 118 13.99 -19.66 -2.42
N LYS A 119 13.88 -19.43 -3.74
CA LYS A 119 13.59 -20.50 -4.70
C LYS A 119 14.71 -21.54 -4.81
N TYR A 120 15.96 -21.09 -4.69
CA TYR A 120 17.14 -21.97 -4.64
C TYR A 120 17.14 -22.85 -3.39
N TYR A 121 16.81 -22.28 -2.23
CA TYR A 121 16.64 -23.05 -0.99
C TYR A 121 15.53 -24.11 -1.10
N GLU A 122 14.38 -23.75 -1.68
CA GLU A 122 13.28 -24.69 -1.95
C GLU A 122 13.73 -25.85 -2.87
N VAL A 123 14.49 -25.58 -3.94
CA VAL A 123 15.08 -26.61 -4.80
C VAL A 123 16.06 -27.52 -4.05
N LEU A 124 16.85 -26.98 -3.11
CA LEU A 124 17.77 -27.78 -2.30
C LEU A 124 17.04 -28.70 -1.31
N THR A 125 16.02 -28.20 -0.59
CA THR A 125 15.26 -29.02 0.36
C THR A 125 14.50 -30.15 -0.33
N LEU A 126 13.99 -29.93 -1.55
CA LEU A 126 13.38 -30.99 -2.36
C LEU A 126 14.39 -32.07 -2.80
N ARG A 127 15.64 -31.69 -3.11
CA ARG A 127 16.72 -32.66 -3.42
C ARG A 127 17.11 -33.47 -2.20
N GLU A 128 17.19 -32.83 -1.04
CA GLU A 128 17.46 -33.50 0.25
C GLU A 128 16.34 -34.49 0.59
N GLN A 129 15.08 -34.09 0.43
CA GLN A 129 13.92 -34.98 0.63
C GLN A 129 13.94 -36.19 -0.32
N LEU A 130 14.19 -35.97 -1.62
CA LEU A 130 14.32 -37.05 -2.61
C LEU A 130 15.46 -38.02 -2.26
N HIS A 131 16.60 -37.49 -1.84
CA HIS A 131 17.72 -38.32 -1.41
C HIS A 131 17.38 -39.10 -0.14
N ALA A 132 16.75 -38.46 0.84
CA ALA A 132 16.37 -39.08 2.11
C ALA A 132 15.34 -40.21 1.93
N THR A 133 14.31 -40.03 1.09
CA THR A 133 13.30 -41.08 0.82
C THR A 133 13.93 -42.30 0.14
N ILE A 134 14.75 -42.08 -0.90
CA ILE A 134 15.46 -43.15 -1.61
C ILE A 134 16.48 -43.86 -0.70
N CYS A 135 17.29 -43.12 0.05
CA CYS A 135 18.29 -43.71 0.94
C CYS A 135 17.67 -44.48 2.11
N ASN A 136 16.57 -43.99 2.70
CA ASN A 136 15.86 -44.71 3.76
C ASN A 136 15.35 -46.07 3.24
N PHE A 137 14.72 -46.08 2.07
CA PHE A 137 14.26 -47.33 1.44
C PHE A 137 15.43 -48.28 1.11
N ASN A 138 16.51 -47.76 0.50
CA ASN A 138 17.68 -48.57 0.18
C ASN A 138 18.35 -49.16 1.43
N ASN A 139 18.42 -48.40 2.54
CA ASN A 139 18.95 -48.90 3.81
C ASN A 139 18.12 -50.08 4.34
N ARG A 140 16.78 -49.98 4.31
CA ARG A 140 15.88 -51.09 4.68
C ARG A 140 16.05 -52.31 3.77
N VAL A 141 16.27 -52.12 2.48
CA VAL A 141 16.62 -53.21 1.54
C VAL A 141 17.94 -53.88 1.91
N PHE A 142 18.97 -53.10 2.26
CA PHE A 142 20.26 -53.65 2.71
C PHE A 142 20.18 -54.36 4.07
N GLU A 143 19.30 -53.92 4.96
CA GLU A 143 18.99 -54.62 6.22
C GLU A 143 18.31 -55.97 5.95
N LEU A 144 17.29 -56.03 5.09
CA LEU A 144 16.69 -57.29 4.69
C LEU A 144 17.69 -58.22 3.98
N ARG A 145 18.62 -57.69 3.15
CA ARG A 145 19.71 -58.48 2.54
C ARG A 145 20.60 -59.13 3.60
N LYS A 146 20.96 -58.40 4.67
CA LYS A 146 21.74 -58.95 5.80
C LYS A 146 20.96 -59.99 6.59
N ILE A 147 19.68 -59.75 6.84
CA ILE A 147 18.78 -60.69 7.54
C ILE A 147 18.64 -61.97 6.71
N LYS A 148 18.44 -61.87 5.39
CA LYS A 148 18.37 -63.02 4.48
C LYS A 148 19.62 -63.89 4.57
N LYS A 149 20.81 -63.28 4.55
CA LYS A 149 22.07 -64.01 4.73
C LYS A 149 22.11 -64.74 6.08
N SER A 150 21.81 -64.03 7.18
CA SER A 150 21.78 -64.64 8.52
C SER A 150 20.77 -65.78 8.65
N ILE A 151 19.63 -65.71 7.94
CA ILE A 151 18.63 -66.78 7.89
C ILE A 151 19.15 -67.95 7.06
N ASN A 152 19.84 -67.71 5.94
CA ASN A 152 20.45 -68.78 5.14
C ASN A 152 21.54 -69.52 5.94
N ASP A 153 22.45 -68.79 6.60
CA ASP A 153 23.50 -69.36 7.46
C ASP A 153 22.88 -70.24 8.59
N PHE A 154 21.78 -69.78 9.20
CA PHE A 154 21.00 -70.54 10.19
C PHE A 154 20.33 -71.79 9.59
N ILE A 155 19.79 -71.70 8.38
CA ILE A 155 19.15 -72.81 7.67
C ILE A 155 20.16 -73.87 7.26
N GLU A 156 21.39 -73.48 6.90
CA GLU A 156 22.49 -74.41 6.64
C GLU A 156 22.92 -75.15 7.92
N GLU A 157 23.01 -74.46 9.07
CA GLU A 157 23.23 -75.10 10.38
C GLU A 157 22.13 -76.12 10.70
N LYS A 158 20.86 -75.76 10.48
CA LYS A 158 19.72 -76.67 10.71
C LYS A 158 19.65 -77.82 9.70
N ARG A 159 20.06 -77.61 8.45
CA ARG A 159 20.20 -78.68 7.45
C ARG A 159 21.24 -79.70 7.89
N TRP A 160 22.42 -79.27 8.33
CA TRP A 160 23.47 -80.17 8.84
C TRP A 160 23.01 -80.95 10.08
N ARG A 161 22.28 -80.30 11.00
CA ARG A 161 21.70 -81.00 12.16
C ARG A 161 20.65 -82.03 11.73
N LEU A 162 19.80 -81.70 10.77
CA LEU A 162 18.77 -82.58 10.24
C LEU A 162 19.35 -83.77 9.45
N GLU A 163 20.44 -83.57 8.71
CA GLU A 163 21.24 -84.67 8.11
C GLU A 163 21.83 -85.59 9.17
N THR A 164 22.35 -85.03 10.28
CA THR A 164 22.82 -85.83 11.42
C THR A 164 21.69 -86.68 12.00
N ILE A 165 20.48 -86.11 12.16
CA ILE A 165 19.30 -86.84 12.63
C ILE A 165 18.85 -87.92 11.62
N HIS A 166 18.87 -87.62 10.32
CA HIS A 166 18.49 -88.57 9.25
C HIS A 166 19.42 -89.77 9.16
N SER A 167 20.69 -89.65 9.57
CA SER A 167 21.60 -90.79 9.67
C SER A 167 21.22 -91.80 10.77
N ILE A 168 20.32 -91.41 11.69
CA ILE A 168 19.88 -92.19 12.86
C ILE A 168 18.43 -92.69 12.68
N ILE A 169 17.56 -91.91 12.02
CA ILE A 169 16.13 -92.21 11.85
C ILE A 169 15.87 -93.09 10.59
N PRO A 170 14.96 -94.08 10.67
CA PRO A 170 14.52 -94.89 9.53
C PRO A 170 13.94 -94.07 8.37
N GLU A 171 14.12 -94.53 7.13
CA GLU A 171 13.79 -93.74 5.94
C GLU A 171 12.31 -93.34 5.85
N ALA A 172 11.41 -94.20 6.33
CA ALA A 172 9.96 -94.00 6.28
C ALA A 172 9.45 -92.80 7.09
N ASP A 173 10.19 -92.37 8.12
CA ASP A 173 9.79 -91.31 9.04
C ASP A 173 10.59 -90.00 8.82
N ARG A 174 11.48 -89.95 7.81
CA ARG A 174 12.28 -88.76 7.46
C ARG A 174 11.43 -87.68 6.77
N LYS A 175 11.14 -86.61 7.49
CA LYS A 175 10.66 -85.33 6.96
C LYS A 175 11.85 -84.45 6.51
N HIS A 176 11.80 -83.94 5.28
CA HIS A 176 12.82 -83.04 4.73
C HIS A 176 12.42 -81.56 4.84
N LEU A 177 13.41 -80.67 4.82
CA LEU A 177 13.19 -79.22 4.71
C LEU A 177 12.58 -78.88 3.33
N MET A 178 11.89 -77.73 3.23
CA MET A 178 11.44 -77.19 1.95
C MET A 178 12.63 -76.93 1.01
N GLU A 179 12.41 -77.04 -0.30
CA GLU A 179 13.41 -76.70 -1.32
C GLU A 179 13.66 -75.19 -1.36
N ILE A 180 14.71 -74.75 -0.67
CA ILE A 180 15.18 -73.37 -0.70
C ILE A 180 16.21 -73.23 -1.82
N LYS A 181 15.95 -72.30 -2.74
CA LYS A 181 16.87 -71.98 -3.85
C LYS A 181 18.14 -71.32 -3.29
N PRO A 182 19.34 -71.65 -3.81
CA PRO A 182 20.57 -70.99 -3.39
C PRO A 182 20.54 -69.48 -3.72
N ILE A 183 21.25 -68.69 -2.92
CA ILE A 183 21.44 -67.25 -3.12
C ILE A 183 22.19 -67.04 -4.45
N ASN A 184 21.64 -66.20 -5.33
CA ASN A 184 22.33 -65.81 -6.56
C ASN A 184 23.24 -64.62 -6.27
N MET A 185 24.54 -64.88 -6.10
CA MET A 185 25.53 -63.88 -5.71
C MET A 185 25.61 -62.71 -6.70
N ASP A 186 25.43 -62.95 -8.01
CA ASP A 186 25.55 -61.92 -9.04
C ASP A 186 24.36 -60.93 -9.04
N GLU A 187 23.16 -61.42 -8.70
CA GLU A 187 21.94 -60.60 -8.63
C GLU A 187 21.78 -59.90 -7.27
N GLU A 188 22.20 -60.55 -6.18
CA GLU A 188 22.06 -60.01 -4.83
C GLU A 188 23.23 -59.13 -4.40
N TYR A 189 24.43 -59.34 -4.93
CA TYR A 189 25.63 -58.56 -4.63
C TYR A 189 26.36 -58.07 -5.90
N PRO A 190 25.67 -57.35 -6.82
CA PRO A 190 26.28 -56.84 -8.05
C PRO A 190 27.47 -55.91 -7.78
N GLU A 191 27.55 -55.31 -6.59
CA GLU A 191 28.71 -54.53 -6.15
C GLU A 191 30.05 -55.31 -6.13
N LEU A 192 30.02 -56.63 -5.94
CA LEU A 192 31.23 -57.47 -5.95
C LEU A 192 31.79 -57.69 -7.37
N ASN A 193 30.95 -57.52 -8.39
CA ASN A 193 31.28 -57.69 -9.79
C ASN A 193 31.66 -56.37 -10.49
N LEU A 194 31.85 -55.28 -9.72
CA LEU A 194 32.27 -53.99 -10.23
C LEU A 194 33.74 -54.02 -10.69
N ILE A 195 33.94 -54.08 -12.00
CA ILE A 195 35.26 -53.90 -12.61
C ILE A 195 35.58 -52.40 -12.62
N GLU A 196 36.40 -51.96 -11.66
CA GLU A 196 36.90 -50.59 -11.59
C GLU A 196 37.74 -50.25 -12.83
N LYS A 197 37.19 -49.42 -13.73
CA LYS A 197 37.87 -48.94 -14.95
C LYS A 197 38.38 -47.51 -14.84
N TYR A 198 38.57 -47.00 -13.63
CA TYR A 198 38.95 -45.62 -13.40
C TYR A 198 40.12 -45.51 -12.40
N PHE A 199 41.34 -45.44 -12.94
CA PHE A 199 42.42 -44.78 -12.22
C PHE A 199 42.06 -43.29 -12.17
N PRO A 200 41.93 -42.66 -10.98
CA PRO A 200 41.61 -41.24 -10.90
C PRO A 200 42.62 -40.41 -11.70
N GLY A 201 42.13 -39.39 -12.42
CA GLY A 201 42.93 -38.51 -13.28
C GLY A 201 43.88 -37.54 -12.56
N CYS A 202 44.36 -37.92 -11.37
CA CYS A 202 45.47 -37.28 -10.67
C CYS A 202 46.45 -38.41 -10.36
N GLY A 203 47.66 -38.35 -10.92
CA GLY A 203 48.68 -39.40 -10.84
C GLY A 203 49.32 -39.53 -9.46
N ILE A 204 48.48 -39.87 -8.48
CA ILE A 204 48.81 -40.16 -7.09
C ILE A 204 48.27 -41.55 -6.85
N GLU A 205 49.15 -42.52 -6.58
CA GLU A 205 48.69 -43.87 -6.25
C GLU A 205 47.90 -43.81 -4.93
N ILE A 206 46.87 -44.64 -4.79
CA ILE A 206 46.04 -44.66 -3.56
C ILE A 206 46.90 -44.92 -2.31
N ASN A 207 48.02 -45.62 -2.47
CA ASN A 207 49.05 -45.85 -1.46
C ASN A 207 49.68 -44.56 -0.88
N ASP A 208 49.72 -43.47 -1.63
CA ASP A 208 50.29 -42.18 -1.20
C ASP A 208 49.27 -41.28 -0.49
N ILE A 209 47.97 -41.58 -0.63
CA ILE A 209 46.90 -40.80 0.02
C ILE A 209 46.63 -41.38 1.42
N LEU A 210 47.43 -40.89 2.37
CA LEU A 210 47.18 -40.91 3.82
C LEU A 210 47.24 -42.29 4.52
N TYR A 211 48.44 -42.52 5.07
CA TYR A 211 48.84 -43.35 6.21
C TYR A 211 47.89 -43.38 7.44
N LEU A 212 46.62 -43.78 7.29
CA LEU A 212 45.66 -43.92 8.40
C LEU A 212 44.85 -45.24 8.37
N GLU A 213 44.99 -46.08 7.34
CA GLU A 213 44.41 -47.43 7.30
C GLU A 213 45.28 -48.50 7.98
N LYS A 214 45.73 -48.22 9.20
CA LYS A 214 46.07 -49.28 10.16
C LYS A 214 45.09 -49.20 11.32
N ASN A 215 44.03 -50.00 11.23
CA ASN A 215 43.13 -50.20 12.35
C ASN A 215 43.93 -50.69 13.56
N VAL A 216 43.62 -50.20 14.75
CA VAL A 216 44.32 -50.56 16.01
C VAL A 216 44.36 -52.09 16.23
N ASN A 217 43.37 -52.80 15.69
CA ASN A 217 43.24 -54.25 15.70
C ASN A 217 44.40 -55.00 15.01
N ASP A 218 45.09 -54.40 14.04
CA ASP A 218 46.23 -55.01 13.33
C ASP A 218 47.58 -54.80 14.05
N LEU A 219 47.62 -53.91 15.05
CA LEU A 219 48.79 -53.69 15.92
C LEU A 219 48.70 -54.47 17.24
N LEU A 220 47.55 -55.05 17.55
CA LEU A 220 47.39 -55.98 18.66
C LEU A 220 47.79 -57.39 18.20
N PRO A 221 48.60 -58.14 18.95
CA PRO A 221 48.78 -59.56 18.67
C PRO A 221 47.41 -60.23 18.78
N LYS A 222 46.94 -60.84 17.68
CA LYS A 222 45.71 -61.66 17.68
C LYS A 222 45.79 -62.59 18.90
N PRO A 223 44.79 -62.57 19.81
CA PRO A 223 44.83 -63.46 20.95
C PRO A 223 45.02 -64.87 20.43
N LEU A 224 46.02 -65.56 20.97
CA LEU A 224 46.18 -66.99 20.71
C LEU A 224 44.81 -67.60 20.98
N ILE A 225 44.24 -68.24 19.95
CA ILE A 225 43.03 -69.05 20.10
C ILE A 225 43.49 -70.18 21.02
N THR A 226 43.32 -69.98 22.32
CA THR A 226 43.26 -71.06 23.28
C THR A 226 42.16 -71.92 22.74
N LYS A 227 42.53 -73.06 22.14
CA LYS A 227 41.58 -74.12 21.86
C LYS A 227 40.91 -74.37 23.19
N THR A 228 39.65 -73.95 23.31
CA THR A 228 38.80 -74.38 24.40
C THR A 228 38.65 -75.87 24.14
N GLU A 229 39.53 -76.67 24.73
CA GLU A 229 39.32 -78.10 24.80
C GLU A 229 37.99 -78.24 25.51
N ASN A 230 36.95 -78.64 24.76
CA ASN A 230 35.65 -78.91 25.32
C ASN A 230 35.89 -79.94 26.42
N PHE A 231 35.80 -79.50 27.68
CA PHE A 231 35.89 -80.37 28.85
C PHE A 231 34.67 -81.28 28.81
N ARG A 232 34.77 -82.37 28.05
CA ARG A 232 33.79 -83.45 27.99
C ARG A 232 33.59 -83.92 29.42
N THR A 233 32.41 -83.69 29.95
CA THR A 233 32.06 -84.17 31.28
C THR A 233 32.06 -85.70 31.26
N LYS A 234 32.16 -86.33 32.44
CA LYS A 234 31.97 -87.79 32.52
C LYS A 234 30.59 -88.22 32.01
N GLU A 235 29.61 -87.34 32.07
CA GLU A 235 28.24 -87.55 31.59
C GLU A 235 28.20 -87.56 30.05
N ASP A 236 28.91 -86.66 29.36
CA ASP A 236 29.02 -86.66 27.89
C ASP A 236 29.66 -87.96 27.36
N ILE A 237 30.69 -88.46 28.05
CA ILE A 237 31.38 -89.71 27.68
C ILE A 237 30.45 -90.92 27.92
N LEU A 238 29.68 -90.90 29.01
CA LEU A 238 28.67 -91.93 29.29
C LEU A 238 27.55 -91.92 28.24
N LEU A 239 27.10 -90.72 27.82
CA LEU A 239 26.11 -90.54 26.75
C LEU A 239 26.62 -91.05 25.40
N GLU A 240 27.86 -90.75 25.02
CA GLU A 240 28.48 -91.30 23.80
C GLU A 240 28.61 -92.82 23.85
N MET A 241 28.90 -93.41 25.02
CA MET A 241 28.97 -94.87 25.19
C MET A 241 27.57 -95.51 25.11
N ASP A 242 26.58 -94.94 25.80
CA ASP A 242 25.18 -95.38 25.74
C ASP A 242 24.62 -95.33 24.31
N GLN A 243 24.87 -94.23 23.58
CA GLN A 243 24.50 -94.11 22.16
C GLN A 243 25.14 -95.23 21.33
N LYS A 244 26.44 -95.50 21.50
CA LYS A 244 27.17 -96.59 20.80
C LYS A 244 26.63 -97.99 21.09
N PHE A 245 25.98 -98.22 22.24
CA PHE A 245 25.26 -99.47 22.51
C PHE A 245 23.87 -99.50 21.86
N VAL A 246 23.14 -98.37 21.87
CA VAL A 246 21.82 -98.24 21.23
C VAL A 246 21.87 -98.42 19.70
N TYR A 247 22.95 -97.99 19.04
CA TYR A 247 23.20 -98.20 17.61
C TYR A 247 23.39 -99.68 17.20
N LYS A 248 23.66 -100.59 18.14
CA LYS A 248 23.90 -102.02 17.83
C LYS A 248 22.64 -102.89 17.81
N ILE A 249 21.49 -102.33 18.17
CA ILE A 249 20.19 -103.02 18.09
C ILE A 249 19.71 -102.98 16.62
N GLU A 250 19.10 -104.07 16.14
CA GLU A 250 18.71 -104.28 14.73
C GLU A 250 17.99 -103.10 14.06
N GLU A 251 18.11 -102.98 12.74
CA GLU A 251 17.54 -101.87 11.96
C GLU A 251 16.01 -101.90 11.99
N ILE A 252 15.40 -100.84 12.55
CA ILE A 252 13.95 -100.65 12.55
C ILE A 252 13.56 -100.03 11.21
N THR A 253 12.59 -100.62 10.51
CA THR A 253 12.14 -100.14 9.19
C THR A 253 11.20 -98.93 9.28
N ARG A 254 10.45 -98.80 10.38
CA ARG A 254 9.57 -97.68 10.72
C ARG A 254 9.26 -97.67 12.22
N LEU A 255 9.10 -96.50 12.84
CA LEU A 255 8.67 -96.42 14.23
C LEU A 255 7.18 -96.83 14.40
N PRO A 256 6.81 -97.63 15.42
CA PRO A 256 5.42 -97.99 15.68
C PRO A 256 4.60 -96.77 16.13
N ASN A 257 3.28 -96.84 15.99
CA ASN A 257 2.39 -95.74 16.38
C ASN A 257 2.34 -95.61 17.91
N HIS A 258 1.88 -94.47 18.43
CA HIS A 258 1.89 -94.21 19.89
C HIS A 258 1.11 -95.25 20.70
N GLN A 259 0.06 -95.83 20.12
CA GLN A 259 -0.73 -96.92 20.74
C GLN A 259 0.07 -98.23 20.76
N ASP A 260 0.66 -98.61 19.63
CA ASP A 260 1.48 -99.83 19.48
C ASP A 260 2.70 -99.79 20.43
N LEU A 261 3.37 -98.64 20.56
CA LEU A 261 4.47 -98.45 21.52
C LEU A 261 4.05 -98.59 22.99
N ILE A 262 2.83 -98.16 23.34
CA ILE A 262 2.30 -98.36 24.69
C ILE A 262 2.04 -99.86 24.93
N GLU A 263 1.55 -100.59 23.93
CA GLU A 263 1.37 -102.04 24.01
C GLU A 263 2.70 -102.79 24.10
N GLU A 264 3.73 -102.39 23.35
CA GLU A 264 5.10 -102.93 23.49
C GLU A 264 5.69 -102.65 24.88
N PHE A 265 5.61 -101.41 25.39
CA PHE A 265 6.14 -101.08 26.72
C PHE A 265 5.40 -101.76 27.86
N ASN A 266 4.10 -102.05 27.71
CA ASN A 266 3.32 -102.82 28.69
C ASN A 266 3.67 -104.32 28.69
N GLN A 267 4.34 -104.83 27.65
CA GLN A 267 4.82 -106.22 27.57
C GLN A 267 6.23 -106.42 28.17
N LEU A 268 6.97 -105.34 28.45
CA LEU A 268 8.30 -105.41 29.05
C LEU A 268 8.23 -105.67 30.58
N PRO A 269 9.29 -106.28 31.18
CA PRO A 269 9.38 -106.46 32.63
C PRO A 269 9.27 -105.12 33.37
N ASN A 270 8.67 -105.13 34.56
CA ASN A 270 8.49 -103.91 35.32
C ASN A 270 9.85 -103.36 35.80
N ARG A 271 9.98 -102.04 35.91
CA ARG A 271 11.27 -101.36 36.19
C ARG A 271 11.93 -101.72 37.53
N SER A 272 11.18 -102.38 38.42
CA SER A 272 11.66 -102.89 39.71
C SER A 272 12.30 -104.28 39.62
N ASP A 273 12.11 -105.01 38.51
CA ASP A 273 12.60 -106.38 38.36
C ASP A 273 14.03 -106.41 37.80
N PRO A 274 14.96 -107.22 38.36
CA PRO A 274 16.32 -107.35 37.84
C PRO A 274 16.40 -107.77 36.36
N ALA A 275 15.39 -108.49 35.87
CA ALA A 275 15.25 -108.92 34.47
C ALA A 275 15.18 -107.76 33.46
N TYR A 276 14.77 -106.56 33.90
CA TYR A 276 14.72 -105.37 33.05
C TYR A 276 16.12 -104.84 32.66
N PHE A 277 17.15 -105.16 33.47
CA PHE A 277 18.52 -104.69 33.31
C PHE A 277 19.52 -105.77 32.83
N SER A 278 19.12 -107.04 32.77
CA SER A 278 19.98 -108.17 32.40
C SER A 278 19.63 -108.76 31.03
N SER A 279 20.61 -108.92 30.14
CA SER A 279 20.43 -109.61 28.85
C SER A 279 20.48 -111.13 29.00
N ASN A 280 19.59 -111.82 28.29
CA ASN A 280 19.84 -113.20 27.86
C ASN A 280 20.79 -113.17 26.64
N GLU A 281 21.49 -114.26 26.35
CA GLU A 281 22.54 -114.29 25.32
C GLU A 281 22.03 -113.89 23.93
N GLY A 282 22.46 -112.73 23.43
CA GLY A 282 22.18 -112.23 22.07
C GLY A 282 21.16 -111.08 22.01
N ASP A 283 20.17 -111.06 22.91
CA ASP A 283 19.06 -110.11 22.82
C ASP A 283 19.35 -108.77 23.55
N PRO A 284 18.89 -107.63 23.00
CA PRO A 284 19.02 -106.32 23.63
C PRO A 284 18.20 -106.22 24.92
N THR A 285 18.74 -105.59 25.97
CA THR A 285 18.00 -105.46 27.24
C THR A 285 16.73 -104.62 27.09
N PRO A 286 15.63 -104.97 27.80
CA PRO A 286 14.37 -104.20 27.82
C PRO A 286 14.56 -102.70 28.05
N TRP A 287 15.42 -102.31 28.99
CA TRP A 287 15.77 -100.90 29.24
C TRP A 287 16.42 -100.21 28.04
N LEU A 288 17.29 -100.91 27.30
CA LEU A 288 17.99 -100.36 26.13
C LEU A 288 17.00 -100.14 24.96
N ILE A 289 16.00 -101.01 24.82
CA ILE A 289 14.88 -100.86 23.89
C ILE A 289 14.02 -99.63 24.28
N GLU A 290 13.59 -99.51 25.54
CA GLU A 290 12.80 -98.35 26.00
C GLU A 290 13.59 -97.04 25.80
N LYS A 291 14.89 -97.04 26.14
CA LYS A 291 15.79 -95.90 25.96
C LYS A 291 15.99 -95.54 24.49
N ARG A 292 16.11 -96.53 23.59
CA ARG A 292 16.20 -96.33 22.14
C ARG A 292 14.94 -95.67 21.58
N TYR A 293 13.76 -96.19 21.89
CA TYR A 293 12.51 -95.61 21.42
C TYR A 293 12.25 -94.20 21.96
N ARG A 294 12.53 -93.95 23.25
CA ARG A 294 12.48 -92.60 23.84
C ARG A 294 13.42 -91.62 23.12
N TRP A 295 14.63 -92.08 22.78
CA TRP A 295 15.62 -91.27 22.06
C TRP A 295 15.19 -91.00 20.61
N LEU A 296 14.70 -92.00 19.88
CA LEU A 296 14.15 -91.83 18.53
C LEU A 296 12.94 -90.89 18.52
N MET A 297 12.04 -90.98 19.51
CA MET A 297 10.91 -90.06 19.67
C MET A 297 11.38 -88.62 19.94
N ASN A 298 12.42 -88.43 20.75
CA ASN A 298 13.04 -87.11 20.96
C ASN A 298 13.66 -86.57 19.67
N LEU A 299 14.29 -87.41 18.84
CA LEU A 299 14.85 -87.00 17.55
C LEU A 299 13.76 -86.65 16.51
N LEU A 300 12.62 -87.34 16.51
CA LEU A 300 11.45 -86.98 15.70
C LEU A 300 10.84 -85.63 16.14
N ASN A 301 10.71 -85.40 17.45
CA ASN A 301 10.27 -84.11 17.98
C ASN A 301 11.26 -83.00 17.63
N GLU A 302 12.57 -83.24 17.78
CA GLU A 302 13.62 -82.29 17.39
C GLU A 302 13.58 -81.96 15.88
N GLN A 303 13.29 -82.96 15.04
CA GLN A 303 13.09 -82.76 13.60
C GLN A 303 11.86 -81.89 13.29
N ASP A 304 10.73 -82.13 13.95
CA ASP A 304 9.52 -81.31 13.78
C ASP A 304 9.70 -79.88 14.34
N ASP A 305 10.43 -79.72 15.45
CA ASP A 305 10.82 -78.42 15.99
C ASP A 305 11.75 -77.67 15.03
N ILE A 306 12.76 -78.33 14.45
CA ILE A 306 13.64 -77.74 13.43
C ILE A 306 12.83 -77.26 12.22
N LEU A 307 11.92 -78.10 11.71
CA LEU A 307 11.05 -77.74 10.58
C LEU A 307 10.13 -76.57 10.93
N SER A 308 9.51 -76.59 12.11
CA SER A 308 8.65 -75.51 12.60
C SER A 308 9.41 -74.19 12.75
N VAL A 309 10.60 -74.19 13.36
CA VAL A 309 11.43 -73.00 13.57
C VAL A 309 11.92 -72.42 12.25
N VAL A 310 12.37 -73.24 11.31
CA VAL A 310 12.79 -72.76 9.98
C VAL A 310 11.59 -72.20 9.22
N ASN A 311 10.45 -72.89 9.18
CA ASN A 311 9.23 -72.38 8.52
C ASN A 311 8.78 -71.04 9.13
N GLN A 312 8.84 -70.88 10.45
CA GLN A 312 8.53 -69.61 11.12
C GLN A 312 9.54 -68.50 10.77
N SER A 313 10.83 -68.80 10.65
CA SER A 313 11.84 -67.80 10.25
C SER A 313 11.65 -67.33 8.80
N VAL A 314 11.32 -68.26 7.88
CA VAL A 314 11.02 -67.95 6.48
C VAL A 314 9.75 -67.11 6.37
N GLN A 315 8.65 -67.52 7.03
CA GLN A 315 7.41 -66.74 7.06
C GLN A 315 7.59 -65.32 7.61
N ARG A 316 8.40 -65.14 8.66
CA ARG A 316 8.73 -63.80 9.19
C ARG A 316 9.49 -62.96 8.17
N PHE A 317 10.42 -63.55 7.43
CA PHE A 317 11.14 -62.87 6.36
C PHE A 317 10.23 -62.51 5.17
N ASP A 318 9.36 -63.43 4.75
CA ASP A 318 8.42 -63.21 3.65
C ASP A 318 7.41 -62.09 3.97
N ASN A 319 6.94 -62.01 5.23
CA ASN A 319 6.10 -60.91 5.70
C ASN A 319 6.83 -59.55 5.60
N LEU A 320 8.07 -59.47 6.11
CA LEU A 320 8.90 -58.24 6.02
C LEU A 320 9.20 -57.84 4.56
N LEU A 321 9.36 -58.84 3.67
CA LEU A 321 9.54 -58.61 2.24
C LEU A 321 8.24 -58.09 1.59
N SER A 322 7.08 -58.60 2.01
CA SER A 322 5.77 -58.11 1.56
C SER A 322 5.54 -56.65 1.96
N GLU A 323 5.77 -56.31 3.24
CA GLU A 323 5.71 -54.95 3.76
C GLU A 323 6.62 -53.99 2.96
N LEU A 324 7.88 -54.39 2.73
CA LEU A 324 8.80 -53.58 1.93
C LEU A 324 8.39 -53.49 0.45
N SER A 325 7.68 -54.49 -0.09
CA SER A 325 7.17 -54.47 -1.46
C SER A 325 6.00 -53.50 -1.66
N GLU A 326 5.18 -53.31 -0.62
CA GLU A 326 4.11 -52.29 -0.55
C GLU A 326 4.74 -50.90 -0.42
N ASP A 327 5.66 -50.71 0.53
CA ASP A 327 6.41 -49.47 0.71
C ASP A 327 7.16 -49.04 -0.56
N ARG A 328 7.70 -50.00 -1.32
CA ARG A 328 8.37 -49.72 -2.61
C ARG A 328 7.46 -49.00 -3.60
N LEU A 329 6.16 -49.34 -3.62
CA LEU A 329 5.20 -48.67 -4.51
C LEU A 329 5.03 -47.19 -4.09
N GLN A 330 4.87 -46.94 -2.78
CA GLN A 330 4.74 -45.59 -2.24
C GLN A 330 6.02 -44.77 -2.44
N VAL A 331 7.19 -45.30 -2.07
CA VAL A 331 8.48 -44.59 -2.23
C VAL A 331 8.78 -44.29 -3.69
N LYS A 332 8.49 -45.23 -4.61
CA LYS A 332 8.64 -44.97 -6.05
C LYS A 332 7.72 -43.84 -6.51
N TYR A 333 6.44 -43.88 -6.12
CA TYR A 333 5.47 -42.85 -6.43
C TYR A 333 5.88 -41.46 -5.90
N GLU A 334 6.35 -41.39 -4.66
CA GLU A 334 6.86 -40.17 -4.05
C GLU A 334 8.12 -39.66 -4.77
N ALA A 335 9.05 -40.54 -5.15
CA ALA A 335 10.24 -40.18 -5.92
C ALA A 335 9.91 -39.68 -7.34
N ASP A 336 9.03 -40.37 -8.06
CA ASP A 336 8.58 -39.98 -9.41
C ASP A 336 7.80 -38.64 -9.36
N PHE A 337 7.05 -38.38 -8.29
CA PHE A 337 6.38 -37.09 -8.06
C PHE A 337 7.39 -35.97 -7.71
N ILE A 338 8.27 -36.18 -6.73
CA ILE A 338 9.25 -35.19 -6.29
C ILE A 338 10.22 -34.84 -7.43
N THR A 339 10.64 -35.81 -8.25
CA THR A 339 11.49 -35.54 -9.44
C THR A 339 10.75 -34.72 -10.51
N SER A 340 9.47 -35.01 -10.74
CA SER A 340 8.62 -34.22 -11.66
C SER A 340 8.43 -32.78 -11.15
N PHE A 341 8.14 -32.62 -9.86
CA PHE A 341 8.02 -31.31 -9.22
C PHE A 341 9.34 -30.55 -9.21
N LEU A 342 10.46 -31.22 -8.89
CA LEU A 342 11.81 -30.67 -8.95
C LEU A 342 12.16 -30.18 -10.36
N THR A 343 11.68 -30.85 -11.42
CA THR A 343 11.86 -30.39 -12.80
C THR A 343 11.12 -29.08 -13.07
N ALA A 344 9.85 -28.96 -12.68
CA ALA A 344 9.09 -27.71 -12.77
C ALA A 344 9.74 -26.58 -11.93
N MET A 345 10.17 -26.89 -10.71
CA MET A 345 10.87 -25.99 -9.80
C MET A 345 12.21 -25.48 -10.35
N ASN A 346 13.00 -26.34 -11.02
CA ASN A 346 14.22 -25.92 -11.72
C ASN A 346 13.88 -25.02 -12.92
N GLN A 347 12.80 -25.27 -13.66
CA GLN A 347 12.35 -24.38 -14.75
C GLN A 347 11.97 -23.00 -14.22
N GLU A 348 11.24 -22.91 -13.10
CA GLU A 348 10.93 -21.64 -12.44
C GLU A 348 12.22 -20.92 -12.01
N LEU A 349 13.17 -21.65 -11.42
CA LEU A 349 14.47 -21.13 -11.01
C LEU A 349 15.28 -20.54 -12.17
N TYR A 350 15.28 -21.19 -13.34
CA TYR A 350 15.97 -20.66 -14.54
C TYR A 350 15.35 -19.34 -15.02
N ILE A 351 14.02 -19.27 -15.10
CA ILE A 351 13.32 -18.03 -15.48
C ILE A 351 13.61 -16.91 -14.47
N MET A 352 13.60 -17.22 -13.17
CA MET A 352 13.91 -16.25 -12.12
C MET A 352 15.35 -15.74 -12.25
N ARG A 353 16.34 -16.64 -12.38
CA ARG A 353 17.77 -16.29 -12.55
C ARG A 353 17.99 -15.37 -13.75
N ASP A 354 17.44 -15.73 -14.91
CA ASP A 354 17.65 -14.97 -16.15
C ASP A 354 16.94 -13.60 -16.11
N SER A 355 15.89 -13.46 -15.27
CA SER A 355 15.19 -12.20 -15.05
C SER A 355 15.82 -11.28 -13.99
N GLU A 356 16.60 -11.82 -13.04
CA GLU A 356 17.03 -11.13 -11.82
C GLU A 356 17.90 -9.90 -12.11
N GLN A 357 18.91 -10.04 -12.98
CA GLN A 357 19.82 -8.95 -13.31
C GLN A 357 19.07 -7.76 -13.96
N ILE A 358 18.10 -8.05 -14.83
CA ILE A 358 17.31 -7.04 -15.53
C ILE A 358 16.30 -6.39 -14.58
N GLU A 359 15.64 -7.17 -13.71
CA GLU A 359 14.74 -6.60 -12.70
C GLU A 359 15.49 -5.69 -11.73
N ASN A 360 16.66 -6.10 -11.24
CA ASN A 360 17.48 -5.29 -10.34
C ASN A 360 17.97 -4.00 -11.00
N GLN A 361 18.29 -4.02 -12.30
CA GLN A 361 18.62 -2.79 -13.05
C GLN A 361 17.42 -1.84 -13.15
N LEU A 362 16.24 -2.34 -13.52
CA LEU A 362 15.01 -1.53 -13.60
C LEU A 362 14.57 -1.00 -12.23
N LEU A 363 14.77 -1.78 -11.17
CA LEU A 363 14.51 -1.37 -9.79
C LEU A 363 15.46 -0.24 -9.38
N ASN A 364 16.77 -0.39 -9.63
CA ASN A 364 17.77 0.65 -9.36
C ASN A 364 17.49 1.94 -10.14
N ASN A 365 17.04 1.85 -11.40
CA ASN A 365 16.64 3.02 -12.19
C ASN A 365 15.45 3.75 -11.55
N ALA A 366 14.42 3.01 -11.14
CA ALA A 366 13.25 3.57 -10.46
C ALA A 366 13.60 4.17 -9.09
N GLU A 367 14.49 3.54 -8.32
CA GLU A 367 15.01 4.09 -7.05
C GLU A 367 15.83 5.36 -7.27
N TYR A 368 16.67 5.42 -8.29
CA TYR A 368 17.45 6.61 -8.65
C TYR A 368 16.53 7.78 -9.09
N ALA A 369 15.51 7.49 -9.91
CA ALA A 369 14.48 8.47 -10.27
C ALA A 369 13.70 8.97 -9.04
N LEU A 370 13.36 8.08 -8.10
CA LEU A 370 12.71 8.45 -6.84
C LEU A 370 13.63 9.28 -5.91
N MET A 371 14.92 8.93 -5.84
CA MET A 371 15.93 9.64 -5.05
C MET A 371 16.14 11.07 -5.57
N THR A 372 16.33 11.23 -6.88
CA THR A 372 16.47 12.56 -7.52
C THR A 372 15.22 13.42 -7.36
N ARG A 373 14.03 12.84 -7.55
CA ARG A 373 12.74 13.49 -7.24
C ARG A 373 12.65 13.96 -5.78
N ASN A 374 13.07 13.12 -4.84
CA ASN A 374 13.06 13.44 -3.41
C ASN A 374 14.08 14.54 -3.05
N GLN A 375 15.26 14.56 -3.69
CA GLN A 375 16.25 15.64 -3.54
C GLN A 375 15.74 16.98 -4.09
N ALA A 376 15.09 16.97 -5.25
CA ALA A 376 14.45 18.18 -5.78
C ALA A 376 13.32 18.66 -4.85
N GLN A 377 12.54 17.75 -4.26
CA GLN A 377 11.51 18.09 -3.28
C GLN A 377 12.08 18.65 -1.96
N THR A 378 13.21 18.14 -1.45
CA THR A 378 13.85 18.72 -0.25
C THR A 378 14.43 20.10 -0.54
N SER A 379 14.92 20.36 -1.75
CA SER A 379 15.30 21.70 -2.21
C SER A 379 14.12 22.68 -2.21
N ILE A 380 12.96 22.30 -2.79
CA ILE A 380 11.73 23.09 -2.71
C ILE A 380 11.35 23.39 -1.26
N ASN A 381 11.42 22.40 -0.37
CA ASN A 381 11.09 22.58 1.04
C ASN A 381 12.06 23.55 1.76
N ALA A 382 13.34 23.57 1.39
CA ALA A 382 14.32 24.52 1.91
C ALA A 382 14.09 25.95 1.39
N LEU A 383 13.87 26.12 0.08
CA LEU A 383 13.55 27.43 -0.51
C LEU A 383 12.22 27.99 0.03
N THR A 384 11.21 27.15 0.23
CA THR A 384 9.92 27.55 0.83
C THR A 384 10.11 28.09 2.25
N ARG A 385 10.96 27.45 3.07
CA ARG A 385 11.30 27.95 4.42
C ARG A 385 12.00 29.31 4.37
N GLN A 386 12.93 29.52 3.43
CA GLN A 386 13.60 30.81 3.23
C GLN A 386 12.59 31.91 2.82
N ILE A 387 11.62 31.59 1.96
CA ILE A 387 10.53 32.51 1.60
C ILE A 387 9.70 32.89 2.84
N ASP A 388 9.35 31.93 3.70
CA ASP A 388 8.58 32.20 4.93
C ASP A 388 9.38 33.01 5.97
N GLU A 389 10.70 32.81 6.05
CA GLU A 389 11.60 33.62 6.88
C GLU A 389 11.71 35.06 6.36
N LEU A 390 11.84 35.24 5.04
CA LEU A 390 11.85 36.56 4.41
C LEU A 390 10.50 37.28 4.56
N ARG A 391 9.36 36.59 4.44
CA ARG A 391 8.02 37.16 4.70
C ARG A 391 7.91 37.68 6.14
N LYS A 392 8.31 36.88 7.13
CA LYS A 392 8.38 37.30 8.54
C LYS A 392 9.32 38.49 8.75
N SER A 393 10.36 38.65 7.93
CA SER A 393 11.23 39.83 7.94
C SER A 393 10.50 41.06 7.39
N CYS A 394 9.80 40.94 6.25
CA CYS A 394 8.97 42.00 5.68
C CYS A 394 7.88 42.46 6.66
N ASP A 395 7.23 41.53 7.37
CA ASP A 395 6.21 41.85 8.39
C ASP A 395 6.82 42.69 9.53
N ARG A 396 7.99 42.29 10.05
CA ARG A 396 8.72 43.08 11.07
C ARG A 396 9.12 44.48 10.56
N ILE A 397 9.51 44.61 9.30
CA ILE A 397 9.86 45.90 8.70
C ILE A 397 8.60 46.77 8.55
N ASN A 398 7.47 46.19 8.14
CA ASN A 398 6.17 46.87 8.11
C ASN A 398 5.74 47.35 9.50
N ASP A 399 5.88 46.53 10.53
CA ASP A 399 5.62 46.92 11.92
C ASP A 399 6.53 48.09 12.36
N GLN A 400 7.81 48.07 12.02
CA GLN A 400 8.73 49.16 12.30
C GLN A 400 8.35 50.45 11.55
N ILE A 401 7.90 50.36 10.29
CA ILE A 401 7.36 51.50 9.52
C ILE A 401 6.11 52.04 10.22
N ALA A 402 5.19 51.20 10.69
CA ALA A 402 4.02 51.61 11.46
C ALA A 402 4.38 52.26 12.80
N VAL A 403 5.43 51.79 13.48
CA VAL A 403 6.00 52.42 14.68
C VAL A 403 6.59 53.80 14.37
N ILE A 404 7.27 54.00 13.24
CA ILE A 404 7.75 55.33 12.82
C ILE A 404 6.58 56.25 12.48
N GLN A 405 5.56 55.76 11.77
CA GLN A 405 4.35 56.52 11.46
C GLN A 405 3.59 56.94 12.72
N THR A 406 3.45 56.07 13.73
CA THR A 406 2.78 56.39 14.99
C THR A 406 3.61 57.32 15.88
N LYS A 407 4.95 57.19 15.90
CA LYS A 407 5.86 58.17 16.53
C LYS A 407 5.71 59.56 15.90
N PHE A 408 5.74 59.64 14.57
CA PHE A 408 5.51 60.90 13.83
C PHE A 408 4.13 61.50 14.16
N MET A 409 3.06 60.70 14.05
CA MET A 409 1.69 61.16 14.35
C MET A 409 1.51 61.55 15.82
N THR A 410 2.27 61.01 16.76
CA THR A 410 2.17 61.38 18.18
C THR A 410 2.87 62.70 18.47
N ASN A 411 4.07 62.89 17.94
CA ASN A 411 4.86 64.12 18.15
C ASN A 411 4.28 65.35 17.42
N VAL A 412 3.50 65.14 16.36
CA VAL A 412 2.97 66.22 15.50
C VAL A 412 1.49 66.54 15.78
N LYS A 413 0.79 65.77 16.63
CA LYS A 413 -0.59 66.06 17.06
C LYS A 413 -0.68 67.43 17.76
N GLY A 414 -1.46 68.34 17.17
CA GLY A 414 -1.80 69.65 17.76
C GLY A 414 -1.00 70.86 17.25
N HIS A 415 0.00 70.67 16.37
CA HIS A 415 0.77 71.80 15.82
C HIS A 415 0.08 72.52 14.65
N LYS A 416 0.22 73.85 14.59
CA LYS A 416 -0.30 74.70 13.48
C LYS A 416 0.29 74.39 12.09
N PHE A 417 1.44 73.70 12.02
CA PHE A 417 2.13 73.33 10.77
C PHE A 417 1.98 71.84 10.42
N LEU A 418 0.93 71.19 10.92
CA LEU A 418 0.66 69.76 10.79
C LEU A 418 0.76 69.28 9.34
N ASP A 419 0.09 69.95 8.40
CA ASP A 419 0.03 69.53 7.01
C ASP A 419 1.34 69.76 6.24
N PHE A 420 2.14 70.76 6.64
CA PHE A 420 3.49 70.97 6.09
C PHE A 420 4.44 69.83 6.50
N LEU A 421 4.49 69.51 7.80
CA LEU A 421 5.30 68.39 8.32
C LEU A 421 4.82 67.04 7.74
N ARG A 422 3.50 66.85 7.62
CA ARG A 422 2.89 65.65 7.03
C ARG A 422 3.22 65.52 5.54
N ARG A 423 3.32 66.63 4.79
CA ARG A 423 3.73 66.65 3.38
C ARG A 423 5.22 66.30 3.23
N ILE A 424 6.09 66.81 4.11
CA ILE A 424 7.50 66.40 4.18
C ILE A 424 7.59 64.89 4.47
N PHE A 425 6.92 64.40 5.53
CA PHE A 425 6.99 63.01 5.95
C PHE A 425 6.39 62.03 4.92
N ARG A 426 5.31 62.39 4.22
CA ARG A 426 4.63 61.54 3.22
C ARG A 426 5.35 61.37 1.88
N LYS A 427 6.38 62.17 1.57
CA LYS A 427 7.13 62.09 0.30
C LYS A 427 7.77 60.70 0.19
N ARG A 428 7.22 59.83 -0.68
CA ARG A 428 7.65 58.43 -0.86
C ARG A 428 9.10 58.34 -1.32
N TRP A 429 9.75 57.22 -0.99
CA TRP A 429 11.07 56.93 -1.53
C TRP A 429 11.02 56.85 -3.07
N ARG A 430 12.07 57.33 -3.74
CA ARG A 430 12.31 57.06 -5.16
C ARG A 430 13.70 56.43 -5.29
N PRO A 431 13.85 55.29 -5.98
CA PRO A 431 15.16 54.77 -6.34
C PRO A 431 15.94 55.85 -7.12
N PRO A 432 17.23 56.07 -6.83
CA PRO A 432 18.08 56.80 -7.77
C PRO A 432 18.10 56.02 -9.09
N LYS A 433 17.91 56.72 -10.22
CA LYS A 433 18.14 56.10 -11.53
C LYS A 433 19.61 55.64 -11.58
N PRO A 434 19.91 54.41 -12.07
CA PRO A 434 21.30 54.04 -12.27
C PRO A 434 21.96 55.03 -13.24
N PRO A 435 23.25 55.37 -13.06
CA PRO A 435 23.96 56.15 -14.06
C PRO A 435 23.90 55.41 -15.39
N LYS A 436 23.52 56.11 -16.46
CA LYS A 436 23.80 55.62 -17.81
C LYS A 436 25.32 55.63 -17.95
N ASN A 437 25.93 54.46 -17.98
CA ASN A 437 27.26 54.32 -18.56
C ASN A 437 27.07 54.38 -20.07
N GLU A 438 27.69 55.37 -20.70
CA GLU A 438 27.87 55.40 -22.14
C GLU A 438 29.13 54.57 -22.49
N ASP A 439 29.12 54.04 -23.71
CA ASP A 439 30.20 53.37 -24.45
C ASP A 439 30.46 51.84 -24.30
N GLU A 440 30.16 51.20 -25.45
CA GLU A 440 30.72 49.99 -26.10
C GLU A 440 30.34 48.55 -25.68
N SER A 441 29.34 48.01 -26.40
CA SER A 441 29.43 46.85 -27.33
C SER A 441 30.14 45.56 -26.86
N SER A 442 29.58 44.35 -26.96
CA SER A 442 28.33 43.83 -27.56
C SER A 442 27.99 42.45 -26.91
N GLU A 443 27.06 41.57 -27.31
CA GLU A 443 26.25 41.42 -28.53
C GLU A 443 25.02 40.49 -28.32
N SER A 444 24.24 40.28 -29.39
CA SER A 444 23.22 39.24 -29.63
C SER A 444 21.78 39.53 -29.20
N SER A 445 20.86 39.10 -30.07
CA SER A 445 19.48 39.58 -30.22
C SER A 445 18.42 38.55 -29.82
N SER A 446 17.29 39.02 -29.31
CA SER A 446 15.95 38.54 -29.76
C SER A 446 14.90 39.62 -29.46
N GLU A 447 13.92 39.75 -30.34
CA GLU A 447 12.97 40.88 -30.42
C GLU A 447 11.58 40.54 -29.82
N ASP A 448 10.66 41.52 -29.91
CA ASP A 448 9.19 41.41 -29.88
C ASP A 448 8.44 41.27 -28.52
N GLU A 449 7.33 41.99 -28.26
CA GLU A 449 6.73 43.19 -28.91
C GLU A 449 5.62 43.81 -28.01
N SER A 450 5.16 45.01 -28.40
CA SER A 450 3.93 45.75 -28.05
C SER A 450 3.82 46.48 -26.69
N SER A 451 3.76 47.82 -26.64
CA SER A 451 2.79 48.80 -27.21
C SER A 451 1.65 49.11 -26.21
N SER A 452 1.17 50.34 -25.98
CA SER A 452 1.21 51.58 -26.77
C SER A 452 1.29 52.87 -25.92
N GLU A 453 1.54 53.97 -26.63
CA GLU A 453 1.50 55.42 -26.32
C GLU A 453 0.48 55.92 -25.27
N GLY A 454 0.81 57.08 -24.65
CA GLY A 454 -0.09 57.75 -23.70
C GLY A 454 0.46 59.01 -23.00
N GLU A 455 1.07 59.95 -23.73
CA GLU A 455 1.18 61.34 -23.24
C GLU A 455 -0.23 61.99 -23.27
N GLU A 456 -0.88 62.16 -22.11
CA GLU A 456 -1.84 63.25 -21.91
C GLU A 456 -1.77 63.87 -20.50
N ASP A 457 -1.87 65.21 -20.48
CA ASP A 457 -1.79 66.09 -19.33
C ASP A 457 -3.11 66.11 -18.54
N THR A 458 -3.21 65.36 -17.43
CA THR A 458 -4.36 65.52 -16.49
C THR A 458 -4.04 66.46 -15.34
N LYS A 459 -4.18 67.76 -15.62
CA LYS A 459 -4.49 68.75 -14.58
C LYS A 459 -5.86 68.43 -13.94
N SER A 460 -5.83 67.95 -12.70
CA SER A 460 -6.85 68.26 -11.69
C SER A 460 -6.12 68.48 -10.37
N ILE A 461 -6.10 69.67 -9.76
CA ILE A 461 -7.15 70.65 -9.50
C ILE A 461 -8.26 70.14 -8.58
N ASP A 462 -7.87 69.78 -7.36
CA ASP A 462 -8.61 70.30 -6.21
C ASP A 462 -7.92 71.59 -5.75
N SER A 463 -8.55 72.72 -6.06
CA SER A 463 -8.05 74.06 -5.77
C SER A 463 -8.90 74.76 -4.70
N THR A 464 -8.79 74.31 -3.45
CA THR A 464 -9.24 75.10 -2.28
C THR A 464 -8.16 75.29 -1.21
N ASP A 465 -6.89 75.39 -1.62
CA ASP A 465 -5.84 75.91 -0.72
C ASP A 465 -4.86 76.84 -1.46
N MET A 466 -5.28 78.11 -1.65
CA MET A 466 -4.45 79.20 -2.17
C MET A 466 -3.43 79.71 -1.15
N THR A 467 -2.80 78.79 -0.41
CA THR A 467 -1.54 79.01 0.32
C THR A 467 -0.48 77.99 -0.11
N ALA A 468 -0.36 77.77 -1.42
CA ALA A 468 0.77 77.10 -2.05
C ALA A 468 2.06 77.95 -1.96
N ILE A 469 2.47 78.31 -0.74
CA ILE A 469 3.85 78.69 -0.48
C ILE A 469 4.68 77.46 -0.83
N ARG A 470 5.47 77.56 -1.91
CA ARG A 470 6.62 76.69 -2.15
C ARG A 470 7.65 76.99 -1.06
N LEU A 471 7.36 76.55 0.17
CA LEU A 471 8.31 76.50 1.27
C LEU A 471 9.37 75.49 0.84
N ASP A 472 10.50 76.03 0.43
CA ASP A 472 11.67 75.27 0.03
C ASP A 472 12.07 74.31 1.16
N GLU A 473 12.39 73.04 0.83
CA GLU A 473 12.75 72.01 1.82
C GLU A 473 14.06 72.39 2.58
N THR A 474 14.73 73.46 2.16
CA THR A 474 15.93 74.06 2.77
C THR A 474 15.64 75.09 3.88
N HIS A 475 14.44 75.68 3.95
CA HIS A 475 14.15 76.84 4.81
C HIS A 475 13.04 76.58 5.83
N CYS A 476 13.41 76.60 7.12
CA CYS A 476 12.46 76.45 8.23
C CYS A 476 11.53 77.70 8.32
N PRO A 477 10.19 77.54 8.28
CA PRO A 477 9.26 78.68 8.36
C PRO A 477 9.24 79.33 9.75
N ALA A 478 9.06 80.65 9.78
CA ALA A 478 9.05 81.43 11.02
C ALA A 478 7.89 80.99 11.94
N GLY A 479 8.23 80.55 13.15
CA GLY A 479 7.28 80.02 14.15
C GLY A 479 7.24 78.48 14.24
N LEU A 480 8.02 77.76 13.43
CA LEU A 480 8.25 76.33 13.60
C LEU A 480 9.51 76.09 14.46
N GLU A 481 9.41 75.20 15.45
CA GLU A 481 10.57 74.80 16.25
C GLU A 481 11.55 73.97 15.41
N ARG A 482 12.79 74.45 15.29
CA ARG A 482 13.91 73.75 14.64
C ARG A 482 14.04 72.25 15.01
N PRO A 483 13.94 71.82 16.29
CA PRO A 483 14.02 70.40 16.62
C PRO A 483 12.89 69.56 16.00
N MET A 484 11.66 70.09 15.86
CA MET A 484 10.56 69.36 15.21
C MET A 484 10.74 69.24 13.69
N TYR A 485 11.33 70.27 13.06
CA TYR A 485 11.69 70.23 11.64
C TYR A 485 12.75 69.15 11.37
N GLU A 486 13.85 69.16 12.14
CA GLU A 486 14.90 68.14 12.04
C GLU A 486 14.40 66.73 12.36
N LEU A 487 13.52 66.58 13.36
CA LEU A 487 12.93 65.30 13.73
C LEU A 487 12.05 64.74 12.60
N ALA A 488 11.31 65.58 11.88
CA ALA A 488 10.53 65.14 10.72
C ALA A 488 11.41 64.66 9.56
N PHE A 489 12.58 65.28 9.35
CA PHE A 489 13.57 64.80 8.36
C PHE A 489 14.28 63.52 8.81
N LYS A 490 14.61 63.37 10.09
CA LYS A 490 15.19 62.14 10.67
C LYS A 490 14.20 60.97 10.54
N LEU A 491 12.97 61.10 11.06
CA LEU A 491 11.93 60.07 10.93
C LEU A 491 11.56 59.76 9.47
N ARG A 492 11.73 60.72 8.54
CA ARG A 492 11.62 60.48 7.10
C ARG A 492 12.79 59.65 6.58
N ALA A 493 14.04 59.97 6.94
CA ALA A 493 15.21 59.19 6.55
C ALA A 493 15.13 57.74 7.06
N ASP A 494 14.78 57.56 8.34
CA ASP A 494 14.55 56.25 8.97
C ASP A 494 13.46 55.45 8.21
N ARG A 495 12.35 56.12 7.81
CA ARG A 495 11.30 55.49 6.97
C ARG A 495 11.83 55.10 5.59
N HIS A 496 12.63 55.93 4.93
CA HIS A 496 13.21 55.62 3.61
C HIS A 496 14.17 54.43 3.66
N GLU A 497 14.94 54.30 4.74
CA GLU A 497 15.82 53.14 4.95
C GLU A 497 15.02 51.84 5.11
N LEU A 498 13.96 51.85 5.93
CA LEU A 498 13.06 50.70 6.06
C LEU A 498 12.29 50.39 4.76
N GLU A 499 11.82 51.40 4.01
CA GLU A 499 11.14 51.21 2.73
C GLU A 499 12.08 50.63 1.66
N LYS A 500 13.36 51.02 1.65
CA LYS A 500 14.39 50.39 0.82
C LYS A 500 14.60 48.93 1.22
N ASN A 501 14.84 48.66 2.50
CA ASN A 501 15.07 47.30 3.02
C ASN A 501 13.89 46.37 2.73
N LEU A 502 12.65 46.88 2.81
CA LEU A 502 11.44 46.17 2.40
C LEU A 502 11.40 45.90 0.89
N SER A 503 11.75 46.88 0.04
CA SER A 503 11.81 46.66 -1.41
C SER A 503 12.86 45.63 -1.81
N ASP A 504 14.01 45.62 -1.15
CA ASP A 504 15.08 44.66 -1.44
C ASP A 504 14.74 43.25 -0.89
N ALA A 505 14.07 43.14 0.26
CA ALA A 505 13.54 41.87 0.76
C ALA A 505 12.42 41.29 -0.12
N LEU A 506 11.54 42.13 -0.68
CA LEU A 506 10.52 41.69 -1.65
C LEU A 506 11.14 41.13 -2.93
N LYS A 507 12.17 41.79 -3.48
CA LYS A 507 12.92 41.25 -4.65
C LYS A 507 13.55 39.90 -4.36
N GLN A 508 14.08 39.69 -3.15
CA GLN A 508 14.62 38.39 -2.73
C GLN A 508 13.52 37.31 -2.63
N ILE A 509 12.33 37.66 -2.15
CA ILE A 509 11.15 36.75 -2.14
C ILE A 509 10.77 36.36 -3.58
N ASP A 510 10.74 37.32 -4.51
CA ASP A 510 10.33 37.03 -5.89
C ASP A 510 11.38 36.22 -6.66
N SER A 511 12.68 36.51 -6.48
CA SER A 511 13.77 35.67 -6.97
C SER A 511 13.69 34.24 -6.41
N LYS A 512 13.45 34.07 -5.10
CA LYS A 512 13.26 32.74 -4.49
C LYS A 512 11.98 32.03 -4.97
N ARG A 513 10.92 32.77 -5.31
CA ARG A 513 9.71 32.20 -5.93
C ARG A 513 9.99 31.69 -7.34
N GLU A 514 10.88 32.33 -8.11
CA GLU A 514 11.30 31.85 -9.42
C GLU A 514 12.13 30.57 -9.31
N GLU A 515 13.11 30.52 -8.39
CA GLU A 515 13.84 29.27 -8.07
C GLU A 515 12.89 28.12 -7.68
N VAL A 516 11.85 28.40 -6.88
CA VAL A 516 10.82 27.40 -6.53
C VAL A 516 10.01 26.94 -7.74
N LYS A 517 9.61 27.84 -8.66
CA LYS A 517 8.90 27.47 -9.89
C LYS A 517 9.77 26.59 -10.79
N GLU A 518 11.07 26.85 -10.88
CA GLU A 518 12.01 26.02 -11.64
C GLU A 518 12.19 24.64 -10.98
N ALA A 519 12.43 24.60 -9.67
CA ALA A 519 12.55 23.34 -8.93
C ALA A 519 11.26 22.50 -9.00
N GLN A 520 10.07 23.13 -9.05
CA GLN A 520 8.80 22.44 -9.29
C GLN A 520 8.70 21.81 -10.69
N LYS A 521 9.24 22.44 -11.74
CA LYS A 521 9.35 21.81 -13.08
C LYS A 521 10.25 20.58 -13.03
N ASN A 522 11.38 20.67 -12.32
CA ASN A 522 12.32 19.55 -12.16
C ASN A 522 11.69 18.38 -11.37
N VAL A 523 10.91 18.65 -10.32
CA VAL A 523 10.15 17.59 -9.62
C VAL A 523 9.13 16.93 -10.54
N LYS A 524 8.41 17.69 -11.38
CA LYS A 524 7.47 17.11 -12.36
C LYS A 524 8.17 16.21 -13.38
N TYR A 525 9.29 16.66 -13.93
CA TYR A 525 10.13 15.86 -14.83
C TYR A 525 10.59 14.54 -14.18
N HIS A 526 11.09 14.59 -12.94
CA HIS A 526 11.48 13.37 -12.23
C HIS A 526 10.30 12.49 -11.77
N THR A 527 9.10 13.03 -11.54
CA THR A 527 7.90 12.18 -11.35
C THR A 527 7.53 11.45 -12.63
N ASP A 528 7.65 12.08 -13.79
CA ASP A 528 7.28 11.46 -15.06
C ASP A 528 8.28 10.35 -15.45
N ILE A 529 9.58 10.57 -15.24
CA ILE A 529 10.60 9.52 -15.37
C ILE A 529 10.32 8.37 -14.40
N TYR A 530 10.05 8.66 -13.12
CA TYR A 530 9.74 7.62 -12.13
C TYR A 530 8.51 6.79 -12.54
N ASN A 531 7.47 7.43 -13.07
CA ASN A 531 6.29 6.74 -13.58
C ASN A 531 6.62 5.84 -14.79
N GLN A 532 7.44 6.33 -15.73
CA GLN A 532 7.92 5.54 -16.88
C GLN A 532 8.73 4.32 -16.45
N GLU A 533 9.74 4.49 -15.58
CA GLU A 533 10.56 3.37 -15.05
C GLU A 533 9.73 2.39 -14.20
N LYS A 534 8.70 2.88 -13.50
CA LYS A 534 7.74 2.02 -12.81
C LYS A 534 6.90 1.20 -13.79
N GLU A 535 6.46 1.76 -14.91
CA GLU A 535 5.72 1.02 -15.93
C GLU A 535 6.61 0.03 -16.71
N THR A 536 7.86 0.36 -17.02
CA THR A 536 8.81 -0.58 -17.64
C THR A 536 9.07 -1.77 -16.69
N LEU A 537 9.30 -1.51 -15.39
CA LEU A 537 9.43 -2.55 -14.37
C LEU A 537 8.16 -3.42 -14.25
N LEU A 538 6.96 -2.81 -14.24
CA LEU A 538 5.69 -3.55 -14.18
C LEU A 538 5.46 -4.40 -15.45
N THR A 539 5.75 -3.89 -16.64
CA THR A 539 5.61 -4.67 -17.88
C THR A 539 6.64 -5.81 -17.94
N PHE A 540 7.86 -5.61 -17.46
CA PHE A 540 8.85 -6.68 -17.32
C PHE A 540 8.40 -7.77 -16.34
N ARG A 541 7.91 -7.37 -15.15
CA ARG A 541 7.33 -8.31 -14.16
C ARG A 541 6.15 -9.11 -14.75
N ARG A 542 5.27 -8.48 -15.53
CA ARG A 542 4.17 -9.17 -16.21
C ARG A 542 4.67 -10.17 -17.26
N LYS A 543 5.69 -9.82 -18.05
CA LYS A 543 6.33 -10.76 -19.00
C LYS A 543 6.93 -11.95 -18.25
N ARG A 544 7.67 -11.74 -17.18
CA ARG A 544 8.17 -12.83 -16.32
C ARG A 544 7.03 -13.72 -15.81
N GLN A 545 5.94 -13.13 -15.32
CA GLN A 545 4.79 -13.90 -14.85
C GLN A 545 4.14 -14.71 -15.98
N GLN A 546 4.10 -14.18 -17.22
CA GLN A 546 3.63 -14.92 -18.39
C GLN A 546 4.53 -16.11 -18.72
N GLU A 547 5.87 -15.96 -18.64
CA GLU A 547 6.79 -17.07 -18.83
C GLU A 547 6.66 -18.13 -17.72
N LEU A 548 6.56 -17.73 -16.44
CA LEU A 548 6.29 -18.64 -15.32
C LEU A 548 4.96 -19.39 -15.50
N ASN A 549 3.92 -18.74 -16.02
CA ASN A 549 2.62 -19.38 -16.29
C ASN A 549 2.66 -20.42 -17.43
N LYS A 550 3.75 -20.53 -18.21
CA LYS A 550 3.93 -21.59 -19.23
C LYS A 550 4.47 -22.90 -18.65
N ILE A 551 4.97 -22.88 -17.40
CA ILE A 551 5.52 -24.07 -16.76
C ILE A 551 4.39 -25.02 -16.38
N PHE A 552 4.51 -26.27 -16.81
CA PHE A 552 3.57 -27.32 -16.46
C PHE A 552 3.94 -27.90 -15.09
N VAL A 553 2.98 -27.89 -14.16
CA VAL A 553 3.14 -28.47 -12.82
C VAL A 553 2.40 -29.80 -12.76
N SER A 554 3.10 -30.86 -12.37
CA SER A 554 2.49 -32.15 -12.07
C SER A 554 1.74 -32.08 -10.74
N ILE A 555 0.47 -32.51 -10.73
CA ILE A 555 -0.41 -32.43 -9.55
C ILE A 555 -1.07 -33.78 -9.33
N LEU A 556 -1.03 -34.24 -8.09
CA LEU A 556 -1.63 -35.49 -7.64
C LEU A 556 -3.06 -35.25 -7.22
N LEU A 557 -4.01 -35.87 -7.92
CA LEU A 557 -5.43 -35.81 -7.62
C LEU A 557 -5.94 -37.20 -7.25
N GLN A 558 -6.63 -37.29 -6.12
CA GLN A 558 -7.37 -38.50 -5.78
C GLN A 558 -8.69 -38.54 -6.54
N MET A 559 -9.19 -39.73 -6.88
CA MET A 559 -10.43 -39.89 -7.66
C MET A 559 -11.64 -39.17 -7.05
N HIS A 560 -11.69 -39.04 -5.71
CA HIS A 560 -12.75 -38.32 -4.99
C HIS A 560 -12.73 -36.79 -5.18
N GLN A 561 -11.62 -36.24 -5.68
CA GLN A 561 -11.42 -34.79 -5.88
C GLN A 561 -11.84 -34.35 -7.30
N ILE A 562 -12.10 -35.29 -8.20
CA ILE A 562 -12.46 -35.04 -9.60
C ILE A 562 -13.98 -34.89 -9.68
N GLN A 563 -14.45 -33.66 -9.90
CA GLN A 563 -15.87 -33.35 -10.09
C GLN A 563 -16.15 -32.91 -11.53
N HIS A 564 -16.92 -33.71 -12.26
CA HIS A 564 -17.50 -33.30 -13.55
C HIS A 564 -18.81 -32.55 -13.30
N PHE A 565 -19.00 -31.43 -14.00
CA PHE A 565 -20.23 -30.62 -13.92
C PHE A 565 -21.36 -31.14 -14.82
N ARG A 566 -21.08 -32.17 -15.62
CA ARG A 566 -21.99 -32.79 -16.59
C ARG A 566 -22.04 -34.29 -16.37
N GLU A 567 -23.24 -34.84 -16.29
CA GLU A 567 -23.45 -36.28 -16.24
C GLU A 567 -23.16 -36.87 -17.63
N GLY A 568 -22.21 -37.82 -17.71
CA GLY A 568 -21.86 -38.52 -18.95
C GLY A 568 -20.50 -38.19 -19.57
N GLU A 569 -19.65 -37.35 -18.94
CA GLU A 569 -18.25 -37.18 -19.34
C GLU A 569 -17.35 -38.22 -18.64
N ASP A 570 -16.48 -38.91 -19.39
CA ASP A 570 -15.60 -39.95 -18.85
C ASP A 570 -14.49 -39.37 -17.99
N PHE A 571 -14.33 -39.88 -16.76
CA PHE A 571 -13.26 -39.49 -15.80
C PHE A 571 -11.80 -39.69 -16.30
N ARG A 572 -11.62 -40.19 -17.52
CA ARG A 572 -10.32 -40.44 -18.15
C ARG A 572 -9.79 -39.26 -18.95
N ASP A 573 -10.67 -38.40 -19.48
CA ASP A 573 -10.27 -37.23 -20.28
C ASP A 573 -10.34 -35.95 -19.45
N LEU A 574 -9.21 -35.61 -18.81
CA LEU A 574 -9.06 -34.38 -18.03
C LEU A 574 -8.66 -33.16 -18.89
N SER A 575 -8.58 -33.28 -20.22
CA SER A 575 -8.09 -32.20 -21.10
C SER A 575 -8.93 -30.91 -21.05
N LYS A 576 -10.20 -31.02 -20.67
CA LYS A 576 -11.16 -29.91 -20.51
C LYS A 576 -11.44 -29.55 -19.05
N ALA A 577 -10.85 -30.28 -18.10
CA ALA A 577 -11.05 -30.04 -16.68
C ALA A 577 -10.24 -28.81 -16.20
N VAL A 578 -10.81 -28.05 -15.26
CA VAL A 578 -10.14 -26.90 -14.65
C VAL A 578 -9.85 -27.22 -13.19
N LEU A 579 -8.58 -27.19 -12.80
CA LEU A 579 -8.21 -27.31 -11.40
C LEU A 579 -8.53 -26.01 -10.65
N PHE A 580 -9.23 -26.12 -9.52
CA PHE A 580 -9.63 -24.98 -8.70
C PHE A 580 -9.36 -25.26 -7.21
N ASP A 581 -8.84 -24.26 -6.49
CA ASP A 581 -8.58 -24.37 -5.05
C ASP A 581 -9.90 -24.48 -4.26
N SER A 582 -10.01 -25.51 -3.42
CA SER A 582 -11.19 -25.78 -2.59
C SER A 582 -11.52 -24.61 -1.65
N LYS A 583 -10.52 -23.91 -1.11
CA LYS A 583 -10.72 -22.73 -0.26
C LYS A 583 -11.39 -21.60 -1.04
N ARG A 584 -10.82 -21.24 -2.19
CA ARG A 584 -11.37 -20.22 -3.09
C ARG A 584 -12.78 -20.58 -3.58
N LEU A 585 -13.08 -21.87 -3.80
CA LEU A 585 -14.41 -22.31 -4.20
C LEU A 585 -15.44 -22.10 -3.08
N MET A 586 -15.05 -22.37 -1.83
CA MET A 586 -15.87 -22.08 -0.66
C MET A 586 -16.05 -20.57 -0.45
N ASP A 587 -15.01 -19.76 -0.64
CA ASP A 587 -15.09 -18.30 -0.56
C ASP A 587 -16.04 -17.70 -1.62
N LEU A 588 -15.98 -18.20 -2.86
CA LEU A 588 -16.91 -17.81 -3.94
C LEU A 588 -18.36 -18.16 -3.58
N LYS A 589 -18.62 -19.39 -3.11
CA LYS A 589 -19.95 -19.80 -2.63
C LYS A 589 -20.42 -18.94 -1.46
N GLY A 590 -19.52 -18.59 -0.53
CA GLY A 590 -19.79 -17.67 0.58
C GLY A 590 -20.07 -16.23 0.13
N ARG A 591 -19.37 -15.72 -0.89
CA ARG A 591 -19.60 -14.38 -1.44
C ARG A 591 -20.97 -14.26 -2.11
N VAL A 592 -21.47 -15.31 -2.77
CA VAL A 592 -22.85 -15.35 -3.28
C VAL A 592 -23.89 -15.16 -2.17
N GLY A 593 -23.63 -15.71 -0.97
CA GLY A 593 -24.45 -15.44 0.22
C GLY A 593 -24.40 -13.97 0.64
N LYS A 594 -23.20 -13.39 0.76
CA LYS A 594 -23.00 -11.98 1.15
C LYS A 594 -23.64 -10.98 0.16
N LEU A 595 -23.53 -11.24 -1.14
CA LEU A 595 -24.15 -10.43 -2.19
C LEU A 595 -25.68 -10.40 -2.07
N LYS A 596 -26.32 -11.53 -1.71
CA LYS A 596 -27.77 -11.57 -1.47
C LYS A 596 -28.19 -10.75 -0.26
N SER A 597 -27.40 -10.71 0.82
CA SER A 597 -27.68 -9.82 1.95
C SER A 597 -27.49 -8.34 1.59
N GLU A 598 -26.44 -7.99 0.85
CA GLU A 598 -26.18 -6.63 0.35
C GLU A 598 -27.31 -6.14 -0.58
N GLU A 599 -27.85 -7.02 -1.43
CA GLU A 599 -29.01 -6.75 -2.29
C GLU A 599 -30.30 -6.47 -1.49
N ILE A 600 -30.53 -7.20 -0.40
CA ILE A 600 -31.70 -6.99 0.49
C ILE A 600 -31.57 -5.65 1.24
N GLU A 601 -30.38 -5.32 1.73
CA GLU A 601 -30.11 -4.10 2.48
C GLU A 601 -30.19 -2.85 1.59
N THR A 602 -29.61 -2.88 0.39
CA THR A 602 -29.74 -1.79 -0.60
C THR A 602 -31.20 -1.57 -1.03
N LYS A 603 -31.97 -2.64 -1.25
CA LYS A 603 -33.43 -2.54 -1.51
C LYS A 603 -34.20 -1.95 -0.31
N ARG A 604 -33.79 -2.25 0.93
CA ARG A 604 -34.37 -1.65 2.14
C ARG A 604 -34.07 -0.16 2.23
N LEU A 605 -32.82 0.25 2.00
CA LEU A 605 -32.41 1.65 2.01
C LEU A 605 -33.12 2.46 0.92
N HIS A 606 -33.23 1.91 -0.28
CA HIS A 606 -33.99 2.54 -1.37
C HIS A 606 -35.46 2.81 -0.99
N ARG A 607 -36.14 1.86 -0.34
CA ARG A 607 -37.51 2.05 0.17
C ARG A 607 -37.59 3.20 1.19
N ILE A 608 -36.62 3.31 2.10
CA ILE A 608 -36.55 4.40 3.09
C ILE A 608 -36.36 5.74 2.37
N ASN A 609 -35.43 5.82 1.40
CA ASN A 609 -35.16 7.04 0.64
C ASN A 609 -36.39 7.50 -0.18
N VAL A 610 -37.16 6.58 -0.76
CA VAL A 610 -38.42 6.91 -1.46
C VAL A 610 -39.47 7.49 -0.50
N VAL A 611 -39.57 6.97 0.73
CA VAL A 611 -40.47 7.54 1.76
C VAL A 611 -39.99 8.93 2.21
N HIS A 612 -38.67 9.10 2.41
CA HIS A 612 -38.08 10.39 2.75
C HIS A 612 -38.32 11.45 1.65
N LEU A 613 -38.12 11.09 0.39
CA LEU A 613 -38.37 11.97 -0.77
C LEU A 613 -39.85 12.37 -0.87
N ARG A 614 -40.79 11.45 -0.60
CA ARG A 614 -42.22 11.78 -0.53
C ARG A 614 -42.53 12.80 0.57
N ARG A 615 -41.96 12.62 1.77
CA ARG A 615 -42.10 13.56 2.88
C ARG A 615 -41.50 14.93 2.54
N MET A 616 -40.30 14.96 1.98
CA MET A 616 -39.66 16.20 1.55
C MET A 616 -40.48 16.94 0.49
N ASN A 617 -41.11 16.23 -0.44
CA ASN A 617 -42.03 16.82 -1.42
C ASN A 617 -43.32 17.36 -0.78
N THR A 618 -43.89 16.70 0.23
CA THR A 618 -45.03 17.27 0.99
C THR A 618 -44.63 18.51 1.77
N ASP A 619 -43.44 18.51 2.38
CA ASP A 619 -42.92 19.65 3.13
C ASP A 619 -42.62 20.84 2.19
N ILE A 620 -42.07 20.60 0.99
CA ILE A 620 -41.89 21.62 -0.06
C ILE A 620 -43.24 22.19 -0.51
N SER A 621 -44.26 21.34 -0.71
CA SER A 621 -45.61 21.79 -1.09
C SER A 621 -46.24 22.66 0.01
N PHE A 622 -46.08 22.28 1.27
CA PHE A 622 -46.54 23.06 2.42
C PHE A 622 -45.81 24.41 2.51
N MET A 623 -44.48 24.43 2.39
CA MET A 623 -43.69 25.66 2.41
C MET A 623 -44.06 26.61 1.27
N ARG A 624 -44.34 26.10 0.06
CA ARG A 624 -44.86 26.91 -1.05
C ARG A 624 -46.22 27.54 -0.74
N LEU A 625 -47.14 26.76 -0.17
CA LEU A 625 -48.45 27.26 0.22
C LEU A 625 -48.33 28.35 1.31
N GLU A 626 -47.47 28.14 2.30
CA GLU A 626 -47.20 29.13 3.35
C GLU A 626 -46.56 30.41 2.80
N ILE A 627 -45.64 30.32 1.83
CA ILE A 627 -45.12 31.48 1.11
C ILE A 627 -46.25 32.25 0.42
N THR A 628 -47.12 31.59 -0.35
CA THR A 628 -48.26 32.27 -1.00
C THR A 628 -49.24 32.89 -0.01
N ARG A 629 -49.40 32.29 1.19
CA ARG A 629 -50.22 32.83 2.28
C ARG A 629 -49.59 34.07 2.90
N LEU A 630 -48.27 34.07 3.11
CA LEU A 630 -47.54 35.25 3.61
C LEU A 630 -47.56 36.38 2.57
N GLU A 631 -47.38 36.08 1.28
CA GLU A 631 -47.52 37.05 0.20
C GLU A 631 -48.93 37.67 0.15
N SER A 632 -50.00 36.89 0.34
CA SER A 632 -51.36 37.43 0.38
C SER A 632 -51.57 38.34 1.59
N MET A 633 -51.08 37.93 2.78
CA MET A 633 -51.11 38.79 3.98
C MET A 633 -50.33 40.10 3.79
N ILE A 634 -49.16 40.05 3.15
CA ILE A 634 -48.36 41.24 2.84
C ILE A 634 -49.15 42.17 1.90
N LYS A 635 -49.73 41.63 0.81
CA LYS A 635 -50.58 42.39 -0.12
C LYS A 635 -51.78 43.02 0.58
N GLU A 636 -52.46 42.31 1.48
CA GLU A 636 -53.56 42.85 2.29
C GLU A 636 -53.11 43.97 3.22
N GLU A 637 -51.99 43.81 3.93
CA GLU A 637 -51.44 44.86 4.82
C GLU A 637 -50.96 46.09 4.04
N MET A 638 -50.42 45.91 2.84
CA MET A 638 -50.07 47.02 1.93
C MET A 638 -51.33 47.76 1.47
N MET A 639 -52.37 47.03 1.04
CA MET A 639 -53.67 47.63 0.67
C MET A 639 -54.32 48.38 1.83
N LYS A 640 -54.26 47.86 3.07
CA LYS A 640 -54.79 48.56 4.26
C LYS A 640 -54.01 49.84 4.61
N LYS A 641 -52.69 49.86 4.41
CA LYS A 641 -51.82 50.97 4.84
C LYS A 641 -51.64 52.06 3.78
N PHE A 642 -51.64 51.69 2.51
CA PHE A 642 -51.34 52.60 1.39
C PHE A 642 -52.47 52.71 0.36
N GLY A 643 -53.52 51.87 0.43
CA GLY A 643 -54.62 51.83 -0.54
C GLY A 643 -54.25 51.24 -1.91
N LEU A 644 -52.96 50.96 -2.12
CA LEU A 644 -52.36 50.47 -3.37
C LEU A 644 -51.25 49.47 -3.03
N ILE A 645 -50.98 48.55 -3.96
CA ILE A 645 -49.81 47.67 -3.89
C ILE A 645 -48.63 48.49 -4.45
N LEU A 646 -47.76 48.97 -3.56
CA LEU A 646 -46.60 49.82 -3.89
C LEU A 646 -45.29 49.07 -3.66
N ASN A 647 -44.40 49.07 -4.65
CA ASN A 647 -43.02 48.62 -4.45
C ASN A 647 -42.32 49.60 -3.49
N LEU A 648 -41.96 49.13 -2.30
CA LEU A 648 -41.41 49.99 -1.24
C LEU A 648 -40.05 50.59 -1.65
N ASP A 649 -39.29 49.89 -2.47
CA ASP A 649 -37.94 50.29 -2.89
C ASP A 649 -37.99 51.36 -3.98
N GLU A 650 -38.90 51.23 -4.96
CA GLU A 650 -39.23 52.29 -5.92
C GLU A 650 -39.71 53.56 -5.19
N LEU A 651 -40.55 53.42 -4.17
CA LEU A 651 -41.03 54.55 -3.37
C LEU A 651 -39.91 55.19 -2.52
N GLU A 652 -39.02 54.39 -1.93
CA GLU A 652 -37.85 54.89 -1.20
C GLU A 652 -36.87 55.60 -2.15
N GLU A 653 -36.68 55.10 -3.38
CA GLU A 653 -35.94 55.76 -4.45
C GLU A 653 -36.58 57.08 -4.89
N GLU A 654 -37.88 57.12 -5.21
CA GLU A 654 -38.57 58.36 -5.64
C GLU A 654 -38.49 59.45 -4.57
N VAL A 655 -38.62 59.07 -3.29
CA VAL A 655 -38.46 59.98 -2.16
C VAL A 655 -37.02 60.48 -2.05
N LEU A 656 -36.01 59.62 -2.28
CA LEU A 656 -34.60 60.04 -2.33
C LEU A 656 -34.32 60.96 -3.54
N ARG A 657 -34.80 60.62 -4.76
CA ARG A 657 -34.72 61.46 -5.97
C ARG A 657 -35.29 62.85 -5.72
N LYS A 658 -36.49 62.91 -5.11
CA LYS A 658 -37.13 64.18 -4.79
C LYS A 658 -36.33 65.00 -3.78
N TYR A 659 -35.80 64.39 -2.73
CA TYR A 659 -34.98 65.12 -1.76
C TYR A 659 -33.61 65.56 -2.31
N VAL A 660 -33.00 64.79 -3.22
CA VAL A 660 -31.80 65.23 -3.96
C VAL A 660 -32.13 66.46 -4.79
N PHE A 661 -33.23 66.44 -5.55
CA PHE A 661 -33.69 67.57 -6.36
C PHE A 661 -34.06 68.82 -5.53
N GLU A 662 -34.68 68.65 -4.36
CA GLU A 662 -34.97 69.73 -3.40
C GLU A 662 -33.68 70.34 -2.82
N LEU A 663 -32.64 69.54 -2.55
CA LEU A 663 -31.31 70.04 -2.14
C LEU A 663 -30.54 70.73 -3.27
N GLU A 664 -30.74 70.32 -4.52
CA GLU A 664 -30.13 70.96 -5.68
C GLU A 664 -30.77 72.30 -6.01
N THR A 665 -32.11 72.37 -6.06
CA THR A 665 -32.84 73.61 -6.32
C THR A 665 -32.57 74.67 -5.25
N THR A 666 -32.55 74.30 -3.97
CA THR A 666 -32.17 75.20 -2.87
C THR A 666 -30.72 75.65 -2.95
N ALA A 667 -29.76 74.77 -3.28
CA ALA A 667 -28.37 75.15 -3.50
C ALA A 667 -28.19 76.09 -4.72
N GLU A 668 -28.91 75.87 -5.83
CA GLU A 668 -28.92 76.78 -6.98
C GLU A 668 -29.53 78.14 -6.63
N GLU A 669 -30.60 78.17 -5.83
CA GLU A 669 -31.22 79.40 -5.35
C GLU A 669 -30.29 80.18 -4.41
N GLU A 670 -29.59 79.51 -3.49
CA GLU A 670 -28.55 80.12 -2.66
C GLU A 670 -27.40 80.69 -3.52
N ILE A 671 -26.93 79.95 -4.53
CA ILE A 671 -25.91 80.44 -5.48
C ILE A 671 -26.44 81.66 -6.25
N ARG A 672 -27.69 81.65 -6.74
CA ARG A 672 -28.31 82.79 -7.43
C ARG A 672 -28.48 84.00 -6.49
N LEU A 673 -28.81 83.79 -5.21
CA LEU A 673 -28.90 84.86 -4.22
C LEU A 673 -27.52 85.45 -3.92
N ILE A 674 -26.49 84.62 -3.77
CA ILE A 674 -25.10 85.07 -3.65
C ILE A 674 -24.65 85.82 -4.91
N GLU A 675 -25.00 85.35 -6.12
CA GLU A 675 -24.74 86.10 -7.36
C GLU A 675 -25.47 87.45 -7.39
N GLN A 676 -26.73 87.51 -6.95
CA GLN A 676 -27.49 88.75 -6.88
C GLN A 676 -26.91 89.70 -5.85
N GLU A 677 -26.45 89.21 -4.69
CA GLU A 677 -25.70 90.01 -3.73
C GLU A 677 -24.38 90.50 -4.30
N MET A 678 -23.63 89.66 -5.00
CA MET A 678 -22.38 90.03 -5.66
C MET A 678 -22.63 91.05 -6.78
N LYS A 679 -23.72 90.93 -7.53
CA LYS A 679 -24.18 91.94 -8.51
C LYS A 679 -24.59 93.25 -7.82
N LYS A 680 -25.37 93.21 -6.73
CA LYS A 680 -25.74 94.40 -5.94
C LYS A 680 -24.51 95.08 -5.34
N ARG A 681 -23.57 94.34 -4.75
CA ARG A 681 -22.29 94.84 -4.23
C ARG A 681 -21.42 95.43 -5.35
N ARG A 682 -21.35 94.82 -6.54
CA ARG A 682 -20.71 95.39 -7.73
C ARG A 682 -21.38 96.70 -8.18
N VAL A 683 -22.70 96.77 -8.23
CA VAL A 683 -23.43 98.01 -8.59
C VAL A 683 -23.21 99.11 -7.56
N ILE A 684 -23.24 98.81 -6.26
CA ILE A 684 -22.92 99.76 -5.19
C ILE A 684 -21.47 100.24 -5.31
N PHE A 685 -20.53 99.35 -5.61
CA PHE A 685 -19.11 99.69 -5.84
C PHE A 685 -18.94 100.61 -7.06
N ILE A 686 -19.61 100.32 -8.17
CA ILE A 686 -19.65 101.18 -9.38
C ILE A 686 -20.28 102.54 -9.05
N PHE A 687 -21.39 102.57 -8.31
CA PHE A 687 -22.07 103.81 -7.91
C PHE A 687 -21.21 104.65 -6.97
N PHE A 688 -20.45 104.01 -6.07
CA PHE A 688 -19.49 104.68 -5.19
C PHE A 688 -18.34 105.31 -6.00
N ILE A 689 -17.80 104.60 -6.99
CA ILE A 689 -16.83 105.15 -7.95
C ILE A 689 -17.43 106.34 -8.72
N PHE A 690 -18.67 106.23 -9.21
CA PHE A 690 -19.34 107.29 -9.96
C PHE A 690 -19.64 108.54 -9.11
N LYS A 691 -19.92 108.36 -7.81
CA LYS A 691 -20.12 109.47 -6.87
C LYS A 691 -18.80 110.16 -6.52
N LEU A 692 -17.70 109.41 -6.43
CA LEU A 692 -16.33 109.94 -6.30
C LEU A 692 -15.88 110.74 -7.53
N THR A 693 -16.25 110.31 -8.74
CA THR A 693 -15.96 111.09 -9.96
C THR A 693 -16.85 112.33 -10.08
N GLN A 694 -18.13 112.27 -9.69
CA GLN A 694 -18.99 113.46 -9.65
C GLN A 694 -18.53 114.50 -8.62
N PHE A 695 -18.09 114.10 -7.41
CA PHE A 695 -17.54 115.05 -6.44
C PHE A 695 -16.34 115.83 -7.03
N ARG A 696 -15.42 115.13 -7.71
CA ARG A 696 -14.31 115.76 -8.44
C ARG A 696 -14.72 116.67 -9.60
N LEU A 697 -15.89 116.46 -10.22
CA LEU A 697 -16.42 117.38 -11.22
C LEU A 697 -17.10 118.61 -10.59
N ILE A 698 -17.80 118.43 -9.47
CA ILE A 698 -18.48 119.53 -8.77
C ILE A 698 -17.47 120.48 -8.16
N ASP A 699 -16.39 119.97 -7.54
CA ASP A 699 -15.27 120.80 -7.06
C ASP A 699 -14.64 121.63 -8.20
N ARG A 700 -14.53 121.08 -9.41
CA ARG A 700 -14.07 121.82 -10.60
C ARG A 700 -15.04 122.90 -11.07
N TYR A 701 -16.35 122.66 -10.99
CA TYR A 701 -17.36 123.62 -11.41
C TYR A 701 -17.56 124.77 -10.41
N ILE A 702 -17.40 124.51 -9.10
CA ILE A 702 -17.49 125.55 -8.07
C ILE A 702 -16.33 126.55 -8.18
N CYS A 703 -15.11 126.10 -8.51
CA CYS A 703 -13.98 127.01 -8.79
C CYS A 703 -14.19 127.93 -10.00
N LEU A 704 -15.00 127.54 -11.00
CA LEU A 704 -15.17 128.33 -12.23
C LEU A 704 -16.20 129.47 -12.12
N ILE A 705 -17.01 129.49 -11.06
CA ILE A 705 -18.10 130.47 -10.88
C ILE A 705 -17.67 131.64 -9.98
N THR A 706 -16.46 131.59 -9.41
CA THR A 706 -15.88 132.62 -8.52
C THR A 706 -14.88 133.57 -9.20
N GLU A 707 -14.79 133.59 -10.53
CA GLU A 707 -13.94 134.52 -11.31
C GLU A 707 -14.73 135.38 -12.32
N ILE A 708 -15.99 135.72 -11.98
CA ILE A 708 -16.76 136.84 -12.55
C ILE A 708 -17.35 137.65 -11.38
#